data_AF-A0A558DEL9-F1
#
_entry.id   AF-A0A558DEL9-F1
#
_cell.length_a   1.000
_cell.length_b   1.000
_cell.length_c   1.000
_cell.angle_alpha   90.00
_cell.angle_beta   90.00
_cell.angle_gamma   90.00
#
_symmetry.space_group_name_H-M   'P 1'
#
loop_
_entity.id
_entity.type
_entity.pdbx_description
1 polymer ?
#
loop_
_entity_poly.entity_id
_entity_poly.type
_entity_poly.pdbx_seq_one_letter_code
_entity_poly.pdbx_strand_id
1 'polypeptide(L)'
;MSGFRTLYYTDCLPGQGLRGGAGFQFQAVSAGTGHEEMSLVQRTSLYEAPVAWMRQQRPVEEYPPSLTHLYDGLYVTARGVYLGAEANGVREGNQFTHAIATADPGAYGFTRPAQLWGAPFWSEEPAPGTECAPLPAEPDAGPWSVDSVREWVLGRPGGEDWLLAVHSAFDRLHTDGGRRVVFVADDPEPVLAWIAAGTLLLPQSRALRVGFRVFATNPRASQHDVLALHTEWAGQLAEPERDHGFCVFNLATGRRSEVEPTESARHWVARFLREDPYDVVDAIELAHQFAGGGQARAAAADRLAAEVVTLGRRPRDAAEAKGLAAWLADRIGQSSEDIPVPSVLDAVLPFPLGLTELRRLDEAVRSPRGDVLDAALTARVRRALFVAELEPCTGGRIAADEAASLRDLAEAAAEVVAPERMDALLRTVTRFGVAPRPAEFPGGADRFVRWWAAHPREPIDPGAWSCGAELLVLLRSALAASLERRGSPEEHRTVADIRERWWRLLLPGVTDPAAMIDATTTAAAVEKGGPATRRDTIEMVYALLRAPAEDYPVLLWRALFSFAEPALEELKRYLLTVPPGEFTAEWHAKEIGGAAGRLMSRAPSAGELDVIRLLASRGVLARMPDLAEFARQDQALQHWFAAVGTPPRPDPSRIPVPPPVGGPVLSARGEQFTAALLGLPFPDAAAIVAAGDEVLLAVLARELPLAWHAQDSRGEAAAALAYVAIGQCSDAVAVPFEKKLRTWARTTDAERLGAAGRRLRTLGAEVAEDWHEFTRRRAVLSGQTERAKRAREKREQKTENPPKSGKWLGRWTRGR
;
A
#
# COMPACT_ATOMS: atom_id res chain seq x y z
N MET A 1 36.66 -20.69 37.94
CA MET A 1 36.62 -19.92 39.20
C MET A 1 36.81 -18.47 38.82
N SER A 2 35.80 -17.63 39.00
CA SER A 2 35.90 -16.17 38.82
C SER A 2 36.56 -15.57 40.07
N GLY A 3 37.63 -14.81 39.89
CA GLY A 3 38.43 -14.24 40.97
C GLY A 3 39.86 -13.97 40.53
N PHE A 4 40.71 -13.56 41.46
CA PHE A 4 42.09 -13.20 41.18
C PHE A 4 43.06 -14.22 41.76
N ARG A 5 44.13 -14.45 41.01
CA ARG A 5 45.35 -15.07 41.51
C ARG A 5 46.15 -14.03 42.28
N THR A 6 46.83 -14.47 43.32
CA THR A 6 47.60 -13.61 44.23
C THR A 6 49.06 -14.01 44.18
N LEU A 7 49.97 -13.02 44.14
CA LEU A 7 51.41 -13.23 44.03
C LEU A 7 52.15 -12.26 44.96
N TYR A 8 53.05 -12.78 45.78
CA TYR A 8 53.95 -11.99 46.63
C TYR A 8 55.37 -12.08 46.10
N TYR A 9 55.99 -10.94 45.83
CA TYR A 9 57.36 -10.84 45.35
C TYR A 9 58.20 -10.02 46.33
N THR A 10 59.31 -10.59 46.79
CA THR A 10 60.23 -9.94 47.72
C THR A 10 61.60 -10.61 47.72
N ASP A 11 62.54 -10.06 48.48
CA ASP A 11 63.82 -10.71 48.73
C ASP A 11 63.64 -11.87 49.73
N CYS A 12 64.11 -13.06 49.36
CA CYS A 12 63.90 -14.28 50.15
C CYS A 12 65.22 -14.84 50.69
N LEU A 13 65.20 -15.41 51.90
CA LEU A 13 66.26 -16.31 52.37
C LEU A 13 66.16 -17.69 51.69
N PRO A 14 67.23 -18.51 51.71
CA PRO A 14 67.15 -19.89 51.23
C PRO A 14 65.97 -20.65 51.85
N GLY A 15 65.17 -21.29 51.00
CA GLY A 15 63.97 -22.05 51.40
C GLY A 15 62.69 -21.23 51.64
N GLN A 16 62.74 -19.89 51.57
CA GLN A 16 61.55 -19.05 51.75
C GLN A 16 60.80 -18.74 50.45
N GLY A 17 61.47 -18.78 49.31
CA GLY A 17 60.88 -18.48 48.00
C GLY A 17 60.60 -19.72 47.15
N LEU A 18 59.77 -19.56 46.11
CA LEU A 18 59.33 -20.65 45.24
C LEU A 18 60.48 -21.40 44.53
N ARG A 19 61.62 -20.75 44.28
CA ARG A 19 62.80 -21.39 43.65
C ARG A 19 63.77 -21.99 44.68
N GLY A 20 63.50 -21.85 45.97
CA GLY A 20 64.31 -22.38 47.08
C GLY A 20 65.66 -21.68 47.31
N GLY A 21 66.15 -20.87 46.37
CA GLY A 21 67.37 -20.06 46.52
C GLY A 21 67.15 -18.76 47.31
N ALA A 22 68.23 -18.06 47.64
CA ALA A 22 68.16 -16.70 48.17
C ALA A 22 67.97 -15.66 47.03
N GLY A 23 67.52 -14.46 47.38
CA GLY A 23 67.40 -13.33 46.46
C GLY A 23 65.95 -13.03 46.06
N PHE A 24 65.78 -11.96 45.27
CA PHE A 24 64.51 -11.51 44.72
C PHE A 24 63.83 -12.56 43.85
N GLN A 25 62.65 -13.00 44.28
CA GLN A 25 61.80 -13.94 43.57
C GLN A 25 60.37 -13.84 44.09
N PHE A 26 59.46 -14.58 43.44
CA PHE A 26 58.15 -14.82 44.01
C PHE A 26 58.29 -15.68 45.28
N GLN A 27 57.91 -15.09 46.40
CA GLN A 27 57.91 -15.75 47.69
C GLN A 27 56.72 -16.70 47.78
N ALA A 28 55.51 -16.19 47.52
CA ALA A 28 54.28 -16.94 47.62
C ALA A 28 53.37 -16.69 46.42
N VAL A 29 52.59 -17.71 46.04
CA VAL A 29 51.54 -17.59 45.02
C VAL A 29 50.29 -18.37 45.44
N SER A 30 49.13 -17.95 44.94
CA SER A 30 47.91 -18.73 45.09
C SER A 30 47.83 -19.86 44.07
N ALA A 31 47.02 -20.88 44.39
CA ALA A 31 46.84 -22.06 43.56
C ALA A 31 46.41 -21.69 42.12
N GLY A 32 47.03 -22.34 41.12
CA GLY A 32 46.72 -22.14 39.70
C GLY A 32 47.39 -20.91 39.06
N THR A 33 48.34 -20.27 39.75
CA THR A 33 49.21 -19.23 39.18
C THR A 33 50.22 -19.84 38.18
N GLY A 34 50.24 -19.33 36.96
CA GLY A 34 51.13 -19.79 35.89
C GLY A 34 52.38 -18.92 35.72
N HIS A 35 53.23 -19.34 34.78
CA HIS A 35 54.49 -18.65 34.49
C HIS A 35 54.29 -17.32 33.75
N GLU A 36 53.23 -17.20 32.96
CA GLU A 36 52.90 -15.99 32.21
C GLU A 36 52.50 -14.86 33.15
N GLU A 37 51.64 -15.14 34.13
CA GLU A 37 51.25 -14.18 35.18
C GLU A 37 52.48 -13.70 35.96
N MET A 38 53.31 -14.62 36.44
CA MET A 38 54.54 -14.31 37.17
C MET A 38 55.49 -13.45 36.32
N SER A 39 55.67 -13.79 35.05
CA SER A 39 56.55 -13.07 34.15
C SER A 39 56.03 -11.66 33.84
N LEU A 40 54.72 -11.48 33.70
CA LEU A 40 54.11 -10.16 33.52
C LEU A 40 54.33 -9.29 34.77
N VAL A 41 53.93 -9.78 35.94
CA VAL A 41 54.13 -9.06 37.23
C VAL A 41 55.58 -8.64 37.41
N GLN A 42 56.54 -9.53 37.16
CA GLN A 42 57.96 -9.25 37.33
C GLN A 42 58.47 -8.15 36.38
N ARG A 43 57.95 -8.07 35.16
CA ARG A 43 58.39 -7.07 34.17
C ARG A 43 57.70 -5.71 34.35
N THR A 44 56.49 -5.68 34.90
CA THR A 44 55.64 -4.48 34.81
C THR A 44 55.14 -3.93 36.15
N SER A 45 55.13 -4.70 37.23
CA SER A 45 54.30 -4.35 38.40
C SER A 45 55.04 -4.39 39.75
N LEU A 46 56.34 -4.69 39.75
CA LEU A 46 57.17 -4.63 40.95
C LEU A 46 57.34 -3.19 41.46
N TYR A 47 57.51 -3.06 42.78
CA TYR A 47 57.94 -1.82 43.41
C TYR A 47 59.26 -1.32 42.80
N GLU A 48 59.39 0.00 42.67
CA GLU A 48 60.60 0.66 42.17
C GLU A 48 61.17 1.59 43.23
N ALA A 49 62.07 1.08 44.06
CA ALA A 49 62.75 1.92 45.05
C ALA A 49 63.64 2.97 44.36
N PRO A 50 63.53 4.27 44.71
CA PRO A 50 64.37 5.31 44.12
C PRO A 50 65.84 5.12 44.50
N VAL A 51 66.71 4.92 43.50
CA VAL A 51 68.15 4.67 43.71
C VAL A 51 68.83 5.80 44.48
N ALA A 52 68.39 7.05 44.29
CA ALA A 52 68.92 8.19 45.02
C ALA A 52 68.61 8.10 46.53
N TRP A 53 67.41 7.67 46.90
CA TRP A 53 66.99 7.52 48.29
C TRP A 53 67.67 6.31 48.95
N MET A 54 67.81 5.19 48.22
CA MET A 54 68.55 4.02 48.73
C MET A 54 70.01 4.36 49.03
N ARG A 55 70.66 5.16 48.18
CA ARG A 55 72.03 5.66 48.42
C ARG A 55 72.13 6.59 49.63
N GLN A 56 71.05 7.31 49.95
CA GLN A 56 70.96 8.18 51.11
C GLN A 56 70.59 7.43 52.39
N GLN A 57 70.21 6.15 52.30
CA GLN A 57 69.74 5.35 53.44
C GLN A 57 68.61 6.05 54.19
N ARG A 58 67.64 6.62 53.45
CA ARG A 58 66.46 7.23 54.07
C ARG A 58 65.71 6.21 54.92
N PRO A 59 65.07 6.64 56.03
CA PRO A 59 64.16 5.80 56.79
C PRO A 59 63.10 5.14 55.91
N VAL A 60 62.70 3.91 56.25
CA VAL A 60 61.76 3.10 55.44
C VAL A 60 60.42 3.82 55.29
N GLU A 61 59.97 4.47 56.35
CA GLU A 61 58.75 5.27 56.42
C GLU A 61 58.72 6.49 55.47
N GLU A 62 59.87 6.93 54.95
CA GLU A 62 59.94 8.01 53.96
C GLU A 62 59.65 7.50 52.53
N TYR A 63 59.79 6.21 52.26
CA TYR A 63 59.54 5.65 50.93
C TYR A 63 58.04 5.55 50.67
N PRO A 64 57.50 6.21 49.63
CA PRO A 64 56.09 6.17 49.39
C PRO A 64 55.68 4.76 48.92
N PRO A 65 54.54 4.25 49.39
CA PRO A 65 53.91 3.08 48.81
C PRO A 65 53.51 3.35 47.35
N SER A 66 53.49 2.29 46.53
CA SER A 66 53.07 2.38 45.13
C SER A 66 51.82 1.54 44.85
N LEU A 67 51.09 1.94 43.81
CA LEU A 67 50.06 1.12 43.18
C LEU A 67 50.28 1.14 41.68
N THR A 68 50.22 -0.03 41.07
CA THR A 68 50.38 -0.23 39.63
C THR A 68 49.22 -1.04 39.08
N HIS A 69 48.76 -0.71 37.88
CA HIS A 69 47.79 -1.49 37.14
C HIS A 69 48.18 -1.55 35.66
N LEU A 70 48.03 -2.71 35.02
CA LEU A 70 48.29 -2.89 33.59
C LEU A 70 47.35 -3.94 33.02
N TYR A 71 47.01 -3.76 31.74
CA TYR A 71 46.43 -4.80 30.89
C TYR A 71 47.40 -5.18 29.75
N ASP A 72 47.88 -6.42 29.74
CA ASP A 72 48.66 -7.02 28.64
C ASP A 72 48.30 -8.50 28.51
N GLY A 73 47.14 -8.77 27.88
CA GLY A 73 46.50 -10.09 27.86
C GLY A 73 45.90 -10.54 29.20
N LEU A 74 46.45 -10.06 30.31
CA LEU A 74 45.98 -10.24 31.68
C LEU A 74 45.86 -8.87 32.36
N TYR A 75 44.89 -8.75 33.26
CA TYR A 75 44.79 -7.61 34.17
C TYR A 75 45.62 -7.88 35.41
N VAL A 76 46.55 -6.99 35.70
CA VAL A 76 47.41 -7.06 36.88
C VAL A 76 47.29 -5.76 37.66
N THR A 77 46.93 -5.85 38.94
CA THR A 77 47.01 -4.73 39.89
C THR A 77 47.97 -5.12 41.01
N ALA A 78 48.90 -4.24 41.38
CA ALA A 78 49.88 -4.54 42.42
C ALA A 78 50.13 -3.34 43.34
N ARG A 79 50.24 -3.63 44.64
CA ARG A 79 50.68 -2.70 45.67
C ARG A 79 52.10 -3.04 46.09
N GLY A 80 52.96 -2.03 46.21
CA GLY A 80 54.35 -2.20 46.61
C GLY A 80 54.78 -1.28 47.74
N VAL A 81 55.69 -1.78 48.58
CA VAL A 81 56.31 -1.03 49.68
C VAL A 81 57.81 -1.32 49.76
N TYR A 82 58.56 -0.38 50.32
CA TYR A 82 59.97 -0.57 50.66
C TYR A 82 60.08 -1.23 52.04
N LEU A 83 61.00 -2.19 52.21
CA LEU A 83 61.23 -2.90 53.47
C LEU A 83 62.60 -2.59 54.10
N GLY A 84 63.45 -1.78 53.46
CA GLY A 84 64.80 -1.46 53.96
C GLY A 84 65.89 -2.36 53.40
N ALA A 85 66.74 -2.88 54.28
CA ALA A 85 67.82 -3.78 53.89
C ALA A 85 67.31 -5.14 53.39
N GLU A 86 68.01 -5.72 52.40
CA GLU A 86 67.87 -7.10 51.91
C GLU A 86 67.77 -8.09 53.09
N ALA A 87 67.15 -9.24 52.88
CA ALA A 87 66.88 -10.23 53.93
C ALA A 87 68.15 -10.73 54.64
N ASN A 88 69.30 -10.63 53.98
CA ASN A 88 70.63 -10.94 54.52
C ASN A 88 71.30 -9.77 55.29
N GLY A 89 70.69 -8.58 55.28
CA GLY A 89 71.15 -7.36 55.95
C GLY A 89 72.35 -6.64 55.30
N VAL A 90 72.82 -7.07 54.14
CA VAL A 90 74.09 -6.61 53.55
C VAL A 90 73.93 -5.37 52.66
N ARG A 91 72.79 -5.22 52.01
CA ARG A 91 72.52 -4.14 51.04
C ARG A 91 71.14 -3.54 51.26
N GLU A 92 71.01 -2.23 51.06
CA GLU A 92 69.72 -1.57 50.90
C GLU A 92 69.02 -2.06 49.63
N GLY A 93 67.70 -2.20 49.66
CA GLY A 93 66.92 -2.50 48.47
C GLY A 93 65.77 -3.49 48.63
N ASN A 94 65.51 -4.01 49.83
CA ASN A 94 64.40 -4.93 50.03
C ASN A 94 63.08 -4.23 49.76
N GLN A 95 62.24 -4.89 49.00
CA GLN A 95 60.95 -4.40 48.58
C GLN A 95 59.96 -5.55 48.57
N PHE A 96 58.72 -5.21 48.87
CA PHE A 96 57.61 -6.14 48.84
C PHE A 96 56.60 -5.69 47.80
N THR A 97 56.05 -6.64 47.04
CA THR A 97 54.97 -6.39 46.09
C THR A 97 53.93 -7.49 46.24
N HIS A 98 52.71 -7.09 46.58
CA HIS A 98 51.51 -7.94 46.48
C HIS A 98 50.83 -7.60 45.15
N ALA A 99 50.76 -8.57 44.24
CA ALA A 99 50.02 -8.47 42.99
C ALA A 99 48.80 -9.38 42.97
N ILE A 100 47.72 -8.89 42.35
CA ILE A 100 46.54 -9.66 41.97
C ILE A 100 46.43 -9.69 40.45
N ALA A 101 46.06 -10.84 39.88
CA ALA A 101 45.98 -11.04 38.45
C ALA A 101 44.73 -11.82 38.03
N THR A 102 44.08 -11.40 36.95
CA THR A 102 42.92 -12.07 36.36
C THR A 102 42.92 -11.95 34.83
N ALA A 103 42.38 -12.96 34.14
CA ALA A 103 42.04 -12.88 32.71
C ALA A 103 40.59 -12.41 32.49
N ASP A 104 39.77 -12.46 33.54
CA ASP A 104 38.35 -12.10 33.50
C ASP A 104 38.16 -10.66 33.99
N PRO A 105 37.80 -9.69 33.13
CA PRO A 105 37.52 -8.32 33.55
C PRO A 105 36.32 -8.23 34.50
N GLY A 106 35.36 -9.17 34.43
CA GLY A 106 34.20 -9.22 35.32
C GLY A 106 34.58 -9.48 36.77
N ALA A 107 35.79 -10.02 37.03
CA ALA A 107 36.27 -10.23 38.39
C ALA A 107 36.44 -8.91 39.18
N TYR A 108 36.55 -7.75 38.53
CA TYR A 108 36.61 -6.46 39.23
C TYR A 108 35.23 -5.98 39.75
N GLY A 109 34.10 -6.55 39.32
CA GLY A 109 32.78 -6.02 39.65
C GLY A 109 32.62 -4.58 39.16
N PHE A 110 32.12 -3.66 39.98
CA PHE A 110 32.09 -2.23 39.61
C PHE A 110 33.38 -1.46 39.97
N THR A 111 34.28 -2.09 40.72
CA THR A 111 35.49 -1.45 41.27
C THR A 111 36.53 -1.14 40.20
N ARG A 112 37.01 0.11 40.15
CA ARG A 112 38.14 0.52 39.28
C ARG A 112 39.48 0.20 39.94
N PRO A 113 40.56 -0.08 39.18
CA PRO A 113 41.82 -0.52 39.77
C PRO A 113 42.45 0.50 40.72
N ALA A 114 42.27 1.80 40.48
CA ALA A 114 42.75 2.85 41.39
C ALA A 114 41.95 2.92 42.71
N GLN A 115 40.70 2.47 42.72
CA GLN A 115 39.89 2.40 43.94
C GLN A 115 40.34 1.28 44.88
N LEU A 116 41.17 0.33 44.40
CA LEU A 116 41.78 -0.68 45.25
C LEU A 116 42.91 -0.11 46.12
N TRP A 117 43.30 1.15 45.96
CA TRP A 117 44.24 1.80 46.88
C TRP A 117 43.78 1.66 48.34
N GLY A 118 44.63 1.16 49.24
CA GLY A 118 44.26 1.02 50.65
C GLY A 118 43.16 -0.01 50.93
N ALA A 119 42.80 -0.86 49.96
CA ALA A 119 41.88 -1.96 50.20
C ALA A 119 42.43 -2.93 51.27
N PRO A 120 41.56 -3.49 52.15
CA PRO A 120 42.00 -4.21 53.35
C PRO A 120 42.68 -5.56 53.06
N PHE A 121 42.55 -6.09 51.84
CA PHE A 121 43.18 -7.35 51.46
C PHE A 121 44.65 -7.21 51.07
N TRP A 122 45.16 -5.98 50.88
CA TRP A 122 46.57 -5.81 50.58
C TRP A 122 47.43 -6.25 51.75
N SER A 123 48.54 -6.91 51.42
CA SER A 123 49.59 -7.24 52.38
C SER A 123 50.71 -6.24 52.14
N GLU A 124 51.43 -5.90 53.20
CA GLU A 124 52.69 -5.14 53.13
C GLU A 124 53.85 -5.96 53.71
N GLU A 125 53.57 -7.21 54.08
CA GLU A 125 54.52 -8.13 54.69
C GLU A 125 54.64 -9.44 53.88
N PRO A 126 55.83 -10.08 53.90
CA PRO A 126 56.04 -11.41 53.34
C PRO A 126 55.08 -12.47 53.91
N ALA A 127 54.69 -13.46 53.10
CA ALA A 127 53.88 -14.57 53.57
C ALA A 127 54.67 -15.49 54.54
N PRO A 128 53.97 -16.23 55.42
CA PRO A 128 54.60 -17.25 56.28
C PRO A 128 55.24 -18.43 55.51
N GLY A 129 54.91 -18.61 54.23
CA GLY A 129 55.40 -19.71 53.38
C GLY A 129 55.23 -19.38 51.90
N THR A 130 55.23 -20.40 51.04
CA THR A 130 55.19 -20.24 49.58
C THR A 130 53.79 -20.23 48.96
N GLU A 131 52.75 -20.32 49.79
CA GLU A 131 51.35 -20.32 49.37
C GLU A 131 50.64 -19.10 49.96
N CYS A 132 49.79 -18.44 49.18
CA CYS A 132 48.89 -17.39 49.65
C CYS A 132 47.47 -17.60 49.13
N ALA A 133 46.48 -17.01 49.79
CA ALA A 133 45.08 -17.16 49.41
C ALA A 133 44.78 -16.39 48.10
N PRO A 134 43.98 -16.96 47.17
CA PRO A 134 43.43 -16.20 46.06
C PRO A 134 42.46 -15.13 46.57
N LEU A 135 42.26 -14.06 45.82
CA LEU A 135 41.28 -13.03 46.13
C LEU A 135 39.98 -13.32 45.36
N PRO A 136 38.80 -13.30 46.00
CA PRO A 136 37.53 -13.49 45.30
C PRO A 136 37.25 -12.37 44.28
N ALA A 137 36.32 -12.62 43.36
CA ALA A 137 35.79 -11.57 42.48
C ALA A 137 35.06 -10.48 43.28
N GLU A 138 34.89 -9.32 42.67
CA GLU A 138 34.28 -8.10 43.24
C GLU A 138 34.96 -7.67 44.55
N PRO A 139 36.27 -7.36 44.50
CA PRO A 139 37.02 -7.05 45.70
C PRO A 139 36.54 -5.73 46.31
N ASP A 140 36.54 -5.67 47.64
CA ASP A 140 36.24 -4.46 48.40
C ASP A 140 37.19 -3.33 47.96
N ALA A 141 36.60 -2.18 47.63
CA ALA A 141 37.36 -0.97 47.37
C ALA A 141 38.01 -0.47 48.67
N GLY A 142 39.06 0.35 48.54
CA GLY A 142 39.60 1.13 49.65
C GLY A 142 38.77 2.40 49.91
N PRO A 143 39.40 3.52 50.32
CA PRO A 143 38.67 4.72 50.74
C PRO A 143 38.00 5.47 49.58
N TRP A 144 38.30 5.13 48.34
CA TRP A 144 37.80 5.82 47.15
C TRP A 144 36.51 5.20 46.61
N SER A 145 35.44 5.19 47.41
CA SER A 145 34.10 4.93 46.90
C SER A 145 33.67 6.02 45.90
N VAL A 146 32.62 5.75 45.10
CA VAL A 146 32.16 6.65 44.03
C VAL A 146 31.77 8.03 44.58
N ASP A 147 31.05 8.07 45.70
CA ASP A 147 30.66 9.28 46.43
C ASP A 147 31.87 9.97 47.09
N SER A 148 32.76 9.22 47.75
CA SER A 148 33.96 9.79 48.37
C SER A 148 34.87 10.47 47.35
N VAL A 149 34.98 9.91 46.14
CA VAL A 149 35.71 10.54 45.03
C VAL A 149 35.04 11.84 44.58
N ARG A 150 33.70 11.88 44.45
CA ARG A 150 32.95 13.10 44.12
C ARG A 150 33.21 14.19 45.16
N GLU A 151 33.02 13.89 46.44
CA GLU A 151 33.22 14.86 47.53
C GLU A 151 34.66 15.36 47.59
N TRP A 152 35.62 14.46 47.36
CA TRP A 152 37.02 14.83 47.29
C TRP A 152 37.29 15.82 46.16
N VAL A 153 36.74 15.61 44.95
CA VAL A 153 36.89 16.54 43.82
C VAL A 153 36.25 17.90 44.12
N LEU A 154 35.04 17.91 44.68
CA LEU A 154 34.33 19.15 45.07
C LEU A 154 35.11 19.97 46.11
N GLY A 155 35.85 19.30 47.00
CA GLY A 155 36.72 19.93 47.98
C GLY A 155 38.02 20.54 47.43
N ARG A 156 38.34 20.35 46.13
CA ARG A 156 39.58 20.88 45.53
C ARG A 156 39.38 22.23 44.84
N PRO A 157 40.35 23.15 44.94
CA PRO A 157 40.36 24.38 44.15
C PRO A 157 40.30 24.07 42.65
N GLY A 158 39.24 24.54 41.98
CA GLY A 158 39.03 24.28 40.54
C GLY A 158 38.80 22.80 40.21
N GLY A 159 38.27 22.00 41.15
CA GLY A 159 38.11 20.55 40.99
C GLY A 159 37.35 20.14 39.72
N GLU A 160 36.31 20.86 39.32
CA GLU A 160 35.57 20.60 38.08
C GLU A 160 36.45 20.77 36.84
N ASP A 161 37.21 21.86 36.74
CA ASP A 161 38.13 22.11 35.62
C ASP A 161 39.28 21.12 35.56
N TRP A 162 39.73 20.63 36.71
CA TRP A 162 40.72 19.56 36.81
C TRP A 162 40.16 18.23 36.35
N LEU A 163 38.97 17.84 36.82
CA LEU A 163 38.31 16.61 36.42
C LEU A 163 37.99 16.60 34.92
N LEU A 164 37.52 17.74 34.37
CA LEU A 164 37.34 17.93 32.93
C LEU A 164 38.62 17.64 32.15
N ALA A 165 39.76 18.15 32.60
CA ALA A 165 41.04 17.93 31.94
C ALA A 165 41.56 16.49 32.10
N VAL A 166 41.49 15.92 33.30
CA VAL A 166 41.93 14.54 33.59
C VAL A 166 41.10 13.55 32.78
N HIS A 167 39.77 13.64 32.86
CA HIS A 167 38.90 12.74 32.10
C HIS A 167 39.08 12.93 30.59
N SER A 168 39.28 14.16 30.09
CA SER A 168 39.56 14.40 28.66
C SER A 168 40.89 13.81 28.20
N ALA A 169 41.90 13.75 29.08
CA ALA A 169 43.16 13.09 28.78
C ALA A 169 42.95 11.57 28.72
N PHE A 170 42.21 11.00 29.68
CA PHE A 170 41.93 9.57 29.74
C PHE A 170 41.02 9.09 28.61
N ASP A 171 39.99 9.87 28.26
CA ASP A 171 39.09 9.54 27.15
C ASP A 171 39.83 9.51 25.81
N ARG A 172 40.94 10.25 25.66
CA ARG A 172 41.81 10.19 24.47
C ARG A 172 42.89 9.11 24.52
N LEU A 173 43.07 8.41 25.64
CA LEU A 173 43.98 7.26 25.66
C LEU A 173 43.51 6.25 24.62
N HIS A 174 44.49 5.65 23.93
CA HIS A 174 44.27 4.69 22.84
C HIS A 174 43.56 5.26 21.59
N THR A 175 43.63 6.58 21.34
CA THR A 175 43.26 7.19 20.05
C THR A 175 44.46 7.76 19.31
N ASP A 176 44.27 7.98 18.01
CA ASP A 176 45.17 8.80 17.21
C ASP A 176 45.24 10.21 17.84
N GLY A 177 46.42 10.61 18.30
CA GLY A 177 46.65 11.88 18.99
C GLY A 177 46.48 11.86 20.52
N GLY A 178 46.20 10.71 21.13
CA GLY A 178 46.26 10.54 22.58
C GLY A 178 47.69 10.70 23.13
N ARG A 179 47.86 11.39 24.25
CA ARG A 179 49.14 11.52 24.96
C ARG A 179 49.08 10.76 26.28
N ARG A 180 50.20 10.16 26.68
CA ARG A 180 50.35 9.59 28.03
C ARG A 180 50.22 10.67 29.08
N VAL A 181 49.76 10.29 30.26
CA VAL A 181 49.50 11.22 31.37
C VAL A 181 50.58 11.11 32.42
N VAL A 182 51.04 12.24 32.95
CA VAL A 182 51.98 12.31 34.07
C VAL A 182 51.34 13.11 35.20
N PHE A 183 51.21 12.50 36.37
CA PHE A 183 50.95 13.20 37.62
C PHE A 183 52.26 13.46 38.36
N VAL A 184 52.38 14.62 39.01
CA VAL A 184 53.51 14.93 39.89
C VAL A 184 52.99 15.30 41.27
N ALA A 185 53.40 14.56 42.29
CA ALA A 185 52.96 14.72 43.67
C ALA A 185 54.00 14.15 44.64
N ASP A 186 53.95 14.55 45.91
CA ASP A 186 54.76 13.93 46.98
C ASP A 186 54.09 12.65 47.50
N ASP A 187 52.76 12.66 47.54
CA ASP A 187 51.94 11.62 48.13
C ASP A 187 51.16 10.83 47.04
N PRO A 188 51.03 9.49 47.17
CA PRO A 188 50.32 8.67 46.17
C PRO A 188 48.80 8.86 46.21
N GLU A 189 48.24 9.26 47.35
CA GLU A 189 46.80 9.31 47.59
C GLU A 189 46.09 10.35 46.68
N PRO A 190 46.54 11.62 46.55
CA PRO A 190 45.93 12.58 45.61
C PRO A 190 46.01 12.14 44.15
N VAL A 191 47.08 11.43 43.77
CA VAL A 191 47.24 10.87 42.43
C VAL A 191 46.16 9.82 42.18
N LEU A 192 46.01 8.88 43.10
CA LEU A 192 45.06 7.78 42.97
C LEU A 192 43.61 8.25 43.03
N ALA A 193 43.31 9.29 43.82
CA ALA A 193 42.01 9.94 43.80
C ALA A 193 41.68 10.54 42.40
N TRP A 194 42.64 11.21 41.75
CA TRP A 194 42.44 11.71 40.38
C TRP A 194 42.32 10.60 39.34
N ILE A 195 43.10 9.52 39.47
CA ILE A 195 42.98 8.36 38.56
C ILE A 195 41.61 7.70 38.75
N ALA A 196 41.16 7.51 39.99
CA ALA A 196 39.82 6.99 40.30
C ALA A 196 38.74 7.89 39.69
N ALA A 197 38.79 9.21 39.92
CA ALA A 197 37.83 10.16 39.37
C ALA A 197 37.77 10.12 37.84
N GLY A 198 38.92 10.10 37.16
CA GLY A 198 38.97 10.04 35.70
C GLY A 198 38.46 8.73 35.11
N THR A 199 38.72 7.61 35.78
CA THR A 199 38.34 6.25 35.32
C THR A 199 36.91 5.86 35.68
N LEU A 200 36.32 6.43 36.74
CA LEU A 200 34.89 6.29 37.04
C LEU A 200 34.02 6.88 35.93
N LEU A 201 34.51 7.91 35.25
CA LEU A 201 33.81 8.53 34.12
C LEU A 201 34.04 7.82 32.77
N LEU A 202 34.76 6.70 32.77
CA LEU A 202 34.90 5.82 31.62
C LEU A 202 34.05 4.56 31.81
N PRO A 203 33.52 3.98 30.71
CA PRO A 203 32.95 2.65 30.75
C PRO A 203 33.98 1.64 31.26
N GLN A 204 33.52 0.64 32.01
CA GLN A 204 34.39 -0.28 32.75
C GLN A 204 35.42 -0.95 31.84
N SER A 205 34.98 -1.43 30.68
CA SER A 205 35.82 -2.08 29.67
C SER A 205 37.04 -1.23 29.26
N ARG A 206 36.88 0.10 29.25
CA ARG A 206 37.94 1.07 28.96
C ARG A 206 38.72 1.43 30.21
N ALA A 207 38.05 1.66 31.33
CA ALA A 207 38.66 2.00 32.61
C ALA A 207 39.69 0.94 33.05
N LEU A 208 39.34 -0.36 32.93
CA LEU A 208 40.22 -1.49 33.25
C LEU A 208 41.43 -1.62 32.30
N ARG A 209 41.47 -0.88 31.19
CA ARG A 209 42.60 -0.87 30.26
C ARG A 209 43.49 0.34 30.42
N VAL A 210 43.14 1.28 31.31
CA VAL A 210 44.00 2.42 31.62
C VAL A 210 45.12 1.94 32.52
N GLY A 211 46.28 1.64 31.93
CA GLY A 211 47.45 1.22 32.69
C GLY A 211 48.04 2.39 33.46
N PHE A 212 48.32 2.22 34.75
CA PHE A 212 48.96 3.25 35.56
C PHE A 212 50.08 2.71 36.44
N ARG A 213 51.07 3.55 36.73
CA ARG A 213 52.10 3.29 37.74
C ARG A 213 52.33 4.52 38.59
N VAL A 214 52.04 4.42 39.88
CA VAL A 214 52.30 5.48 40.85
C VAL A 214 53.76 5.39 41.31
N PHE A 215 54.49 6.49 41.16
CA PHE A 215 55.92 6.62 41.46
C PHE A 215 56.85 5.79 40.58
N ALA A 216 56.76 6.02 39.27
CA ALA A 216 57.74 5.50 38.32
C ALA A 216 59.09 6.22 38.48
N THR A 217 60.18 5.44 38.47
CA THR A 217 61.55 5.97 38.49
C THR A 217 62.11 6.19 37.08
N ASN A 218 61.58 5.46 36.09
CA ASN A 218 61.94 5.60 34.68
C ASN A 218 60.70 5.77 33.78
N PRO A 219 60.12 6.98 33.71
CA PRO A 219 58.88 7.23 32.98
C PRO A 219 58.97 6.96 31.47
N ARG A 220 60.14 7.12 30.85
CA ARG A 220 60.30 6.93 29.39
C ARG A 220 60.33 5.46 28.99
N ALA A 221 60.83 4.58 29.86
CA ALA A 221 60.87 3.14 29.61
C ALA A 221 59.58 2.41 30.06
N SER A 222 58.74 3.06 30.86
CA SER A 222 57.48 2.48 31.34
C SER A 222 56.48 2.27 30.19
N GLN A 223 55.77 1.14 30.24
CA GLN A 223 54.72 0.78 29.28
C GLN A 223 53.33 1.33 29.65
N HIS A 224 53.18 1.93 30.83
CA HIS A 224 51.89 2.41 31.35
C HIS A 224 51.46 3.71 30.69
N ASP A 225 50.14 3.91 30.57
CA ASP A 225 49.51 5.10 29.99
C ASP A 225 49.59 6.30 30.92
N VAL A 226 49.42 6.04 32.22
CA VAL A 226 49.41 7.05 33.27
C VAL A 226 50.57 6.78 34.23
N LEU A 227 51.38 7.79 34.47
CA LEU A 227 52.54 7.70 35.34
C LEU A 227 52.37 8.73 36.45
N ALA A 228 52.77 8.38 37.67
CA ALA A 228 52.99 9.37 38.71
C ALA A 228 54.47 9.45 39.04
N LEU A 229 54.98 10.65 39.26
CA LEU A 229 56.37 10.91 39.60
C LEU A 229 56.41 11.67 40.92
N HIS A 230 57.36 11.32 41.78
CA HIS A 230 57.61 12.09 42.99
C HIS A 230 58.27 13.41 42.63
N THR A 231 57.96 14.49 43.36
CA THR A 231 58.48 15.84 43.05
C THR A 231 60.01 15.87 42.98
N GLU A 232 60.68 15.13 43.87
CA GLU A 232 62.15 15.05 43.95
C GLU A 232 62.82 14.48 42.68
N TRP A 233 62.15 13.65 41.87
CA TRP A 233 62.74 13.06 40.65
C TRP A 233 61.92 13.26 39.38
N ALA A 234 60.80 13.97 39.44
CA ALA A 234 60.02 14.33 38.25
C ALA A 234 60.84 15.18 37.25
N GLY A 235 61.77 16.01 37.75
CA GLY A 235 62.65 16.83 36.93
C GLY A 235 61.88 17.71 35.95
N GLN A 236 62.30 17.74 34.68
CA GLN A 236 61.65 18.55 33.64
C GLN A 236 60.22 18.08 33.31
N LEU A 237 59.86 16.82 33.63
CA LEU A 237 58.50 16.32 33.42
C LEU A 237 57.49 16.92 34.40
N ALA A 238 57.94 17.67 35.41
CA ALA A 238 57.08 18.44 36.31
C ALA A 238 56.55 19.75 35.71
N GLU A 239 57.09 20.21 34.57
CA GLU A 239 56.74 21.48 33.94
C GLU A 239 55.60 21.31 32.92
N PRO A 240 54.35 21.73 33.21
CA PRO A 240 53.21 21.42 32.34
C PRO A 240 53.17 22.21 31.03
N GLU A 241 53.91 23.33 30.94
CA GLU A 241 54.04 24.16 29.74
C GLU A 241 54.96 23.55 28.68
N ARG A 242 55.83 22.61 29.06
CA ARG A 242 56.77 21.99 28.13
C ARG A 242 56.10 20.79 27.45
N ASP A 243 56.13 20.77 26.12
CA ASP A 243 55.66 19.62 25.38
C ASP A 243 56.72 18.50 25.36
N HIS A 244 56.63 17.62 26.36
CA HIS A 244 57.44 16.42 26.46
C HIS A 244 56.73 15.18 25.86
N GLY A 245 55.63 15.37 25.12
CA GLY A 245 54.77 14.28 24.64
C GLY A 245 53.84 13.71 25.72
N PHE A 246 53.68 14.42 26.85
CA PHE A 246 52.80 14.03 27.96
C PHE A 246 51.77 15.12 28.26
N CYS A 247 50.60 14.72 28.75
CA CYS A 247 49.71 15.61 29.50
C CYS A 247 50.13 15.61 30.97
N VAL A 248 50.62 16.74 31.47
CA VAL A 248 51.17 16.83 32.83
C VAL A 248 50.17 17.46 33.78
N PHE A 249 50.00 16.86 34.95
CA PHE A 249 49.16 17.30 36.06
C PHE A 249 50.02 17.40 37.33
N ASN A 250 50.53 18.59 37.60
CA ASN A 250 51.41 18.83 38.73
C ASN A 250 50.59 19.24 39.96
N LEU A 251 50.31 18.27 40.83
CA LEU A 251 49.48 18.43 42.03
C LEU A 251 50.19 19.27 43.11
N ALA A 252 51.52 19.22 43.17
CA ALA A 252 52.31 20.00 44.11
C ALA A 252 52.24 21.52 43.83
N THR A 253 52.14 21.91 42.55
CA THR A 253 52.07 23.33 42.14
C THR A 253 50.66 23.80 41.79
N GLY A 254 49.69 22.90 41.67
CA GLY A 254 48.35 23.21 41.18
C GLY A 254 48.33 23.65 39.70
N ARG A 255 49.34 23.26 38.90
CA ARG A 255 49.43 23.58 37.46
C ARG A 255 49.23 22.32 36.62
N ARG A 256 48.66 22.47 35.43
CA ARG A 256 48.45 21.37 34.47
C ARG A 256 48.62 21.84 33.04
N SER A 257 48.87 20.89 32.14
CA SER A 257 48.87 21.16 30.71
C SER A 257 47.48 21.61 30.25
N GLU A 258 47.44 22.39 29.18
CA GLU A 258 46.19 22.69 28.49
C GLU A 258 45.67 21.41 27.82
N VAL A 259 44.44 21.05 28.17
CA VAL A 259 43.74 19.88 27.63
C VAL A 259 42.38 20.36 27.19
N GLU A 260 42.14 20.32 25.89
CA GLU A 260 40.83 20.64 25.32
C GLU A 260 39.79 19.66 25.88
N PRO A 261 38.64 20.11 26.42
CA PRO A 261 37.64 19.18 26.94
C PRO A 261 37.02 18.31 25.84
N THR A 262 36.92 16.99 26.05
CA THR A 262 36.16 16.11 25.14
C THR A 262 34.65 16.33 25.31
N GLU A 263 33.86 15.92 24.33
CA GLU A 263 32.39 15.97 24.45
C GLU A 263 31.89 15.11 25.63
N SER A 264 32.50 13.94 25.82
CA SER A 264 32.25 13.06 26.97
C SER A 264 32.54 13.77 28.29
N ALA A 265 33.68 14.46 28.41
CA ALA A 265 34.04 15.21 29.60
C ALA A 265 33.04 16.31 29.94
N ARG A 266 32.71 17.14 28.95
CA ARG A 266 31.71 18.22 29.12
C ARG A 266 30.35 17.67 29.56
N HIS A 267 30.02 16.46 29.12
CA HIS A 267 28.76 15.83 29.44
C HIS A 267 28.75 15.23 30.86
N TRP A 268 29.71 14.36 31.18
CA TRP A 268 29.66 13.55 32.39
C TRP A 268 30.21 14.24 33.63
N VAL A 269 31.26 15.06 33.51
CA VAL A 269 31.87 15.70 34.69
C VAL A 269 30.87 16.57 35.42
N ALA A 270 30.13 17.39 34.67
CA ALA A 270 29.16 18.29 35.25
C ALA A 270 28.04 17.56 36.03
N ARG A 271 27.67 16.36 35.57
CA ARG A 271 26.61 15.54 36.16
C ARG A 271 27.11 14.71 37.32
N PHE A 272 28.27 14.10 37.20
CA PHE A 272 28.92 13.38 38.29
C PHE A 272 29.07 14.25 39.55
N LEU A 273 29.34 15.55 39.36
CA LEU A 273 29.50 16.50 40.47
C LEU A 273 28.19 17.07 41.02
N ARG A 274 27.06 16.93 40.33
CA ARG A 274 25.79 17.61 40.67
C ARG A 274 24.62 16.67 40.92
N GLU A 275 24.65 15.48 40.34
CA GLU A 275 23.63 14.43 40.47
C GLU A 275 24.13 13.31 41.42
N ASP A 276 23.35 12.24 41.55
CA ASP A 276 23.81 11.02 42.21
C ASP A 276 24.95 10.37 41.38
N PRO A 277 26.16 10.21 41.95
CA PRO A 277 27.31 9.77 41.18
C PRO A 277 27.25 8.28 40.85
N TYR A 278 26.46 7.48 41.58
CA TYR A 278 26.22 6.07 41.25
C TYR A 278 25.35 5.98 39.99
N ASP A 279 24.24 6.72 39.94
CA ASP A 279 23.36 6.75 38.75
C ASP A 279 24.06 7.31 37.51
N VAL A 280 25.00 8.25 37.69
CA VAL A 280 25.84 8.77 36.59
C VAL A 280 26.82 7.71 36.08
N VAL A 281 27.46 6.94 36.96
CA VAL A 281 28.33 5.82 36.54
C VAL A 281 27.50 4.76 35.80
N ASP A 282 26.30 4.44 36.28
CA ASP A 282 25.38 3.54 35.59
C ASP A 282 24.95 4.09 34.22
N ALA A 283 24.70 5.41 34.11
CA ALA A 283 24.40 6.06 32.84
C ALA A 283 25.55 5.93 31.83
N ILE A 284 26.79 5.98 32.31
CA ILE A 284 28.00 5.86 31.47
C ILE A 284 28.11 4.44 30.92
N GLU A 285 27.91 3.42 31.76
CA GLU A 285 27.90 2.02 31.32
C GLU A 285 26.77 1.76 30.32
N LEU A 286 25.56 2.23 30.63
CA LEU A 286 24.39 2.05 29.76
C LEU A 286 24.57 2.76 28.41
N ALA A 287 25.09 3.99 28.39
CA ALA A 287 25.41 4.69 27.15
C ALA A 287 26.45 3.94 26.30
N HIS A 288 27.41 3.26 26.94
CA HIS A 288 28.39 2.44 26.25
C HIS A 288 27.79 1.14 25.70
N GLN A 289 26.90 0.50 26.45
CA GLN A 289 26.13 -0.65 25.98
C GLN A 289 25.29 -0.27 24.76
N PHE A 290 24.61 0.88 24.79
CA PHE A 290 23.90 1.41 23.63
C PHE A 290 24.84 1.61 22.44
N ALA A 291 26.07 2.12 22.65
CA ALA A 291 27.07 2.22 21.59
C ALA A 291 27.58 0.88 21.02
N GLY A 292 27.17 -0.26 21.60
CA GLY A 292 27.53 -1.62 21.16
C GLY A 292 28.60 -2.30 22.01
N GLY A 293 28.95 -1.76 23.20
CA GLY A 293 29.81 -2.40 24.21
C GLY A 293 31.28 -2.69 23.82
N GLY A 294 31.67 -2.42 22.57
CA GLY A 294 33.02 -2.64 22.04
C GLY A 294 33.94 -1.44 22.24
N GLN A 295 34.79 -1.12 21.26
CA GLN A 295 35.65 0.09 21.32
C GLN A 295 34.92 1.38 20.92
N ALA A 296 33.65 1.29 20.52
CA ALA A 296 32.86 2.44 20.08
C ALA A 296 32.57 3.39 21.25
N ARG A 297 32.73 4.69 21.00
CA ARG A 297 32.32 5.73 21.94
C ARG A 297 30.83 6.02 21.79
N ALA A 298 30.15 6.23 22.91
CA ALA A 298 28.77 6.68 22.95
C ALA A 298 28.62 8.01 22.21
N ALA A 299 27.60 8.12 21.36
CA ALA A 299 27.20 9.37 20.76
C ALA A 299 26.37 10.22 21.74
N ALA A 300 26.07 11.47 21.38
CA ALA A 300 25.24 12.34 22.20
C ALA A 300 23.84 11.73 22.49
N ALA A 301 23.25 11.05 21.51
CA ALA A 301 21.96 10.39 21.66
C ALA A 301 22.00 9.18 22.61
N ASP A 302 23.09 8.39 22.60
CA ASP A 302 23.26 7.27 23.52
C ASP A 302 23.37 7.74 24.97
N ARG A 303 24.16 8.80 25.20
CA ARG A 303 24.27 9.42 26.53
C ARG A 303 22.93 9.97 27.01
N LEU A 304 22.24 10.70 26.15
CA LEU A 304 20.93 11.27 26.45
C LEU A 304 19.90 10.19 26.77
N ALA A 305 19.87 9.09 26.02
CA ALA A 305 18.99 7.97 26.29
C ALA A 305 19.30 7.29 27.64
N ALA A 306 20.59 7.13 27.97
CA ALA A 306 20.99 6.56 29.25
C ALA A 306 20.55 7.43 30.43
N GLU A 307 20.66 8.76 30.32
CA GLU A 307 20.19 9.70 31.36
C GLU A 307 18.67 9.67 31.55
N VAL A 308 17.90 9.45 30.48
CA VAL A 308 16.45 9.28 30.60
C VAL A 308 16.13 8.06 31.46
N VAL A 309 16.94 7.01 31.34
CA VAL A 309 16.71 5.71 31.98
C VAL A 309 17.17 5.71 33.42
N THR A 310 18.41 6.16 33.68
CA THR A 310 19.02 6.07 35.01
C THR A 310 18.70 7.29 35.87
N LEU A 311 18.75 8.50 35.29
CA LEU A 311 18.53 9.75 36.02
C LEU A 311 17.09 10.29 35.90
N GLY A 312 16.22 9.63 35.12
CA GLY A 312 14.86 10.11 34.87
C GLY A 312 14.80 11.46 34.14
N ARG A 313 15.89 11.86 33.45
CA ARG A 313 15.98 13.14 32.74
C ARG A 313 14.92 13.20 31.65
N ARG A 314 14.27 14.35 31.49
CA ARG A 314 13.39 14.62 30.34
C ARG A 314 14.10 15.43 29.25
N PRO A 315 13.73 15.28 27.97
CA PRO A 315 14.21 16.15 26.90
C PRO A 315 13.95 17.62 27.24
N ARG A 316 14.90 18.49 26.89
CA ARG A 316 14.76 19.94 27.16
C ARG A 316 13.83 20.64 26.18
N ASP A 317 13.81 20.14 24.94
CA ASP A 317 13.07 20.73 23.84
C ASP A 317 12.64 19.68 22.81
N ALA A 318 11.91 20.12 21.80
CA ALA A 318 11.44 19.25 20.72
C ALA A 318 12.58 18.70 19.83
N ALA A 319 13.75 19.34 19.79
CA ALA A 319 14.87 18.85 19.01
C ALA A 319 15.54 17.64 19.69
N GLU A 320 15.75 17.69 21.00
CA GLU A 320 16.19 16.54 21.79
C GLU A 320 15.19 15.38 21.71
N ALA A 321 13.88 15.67 21.87
CA ALA A 321 12.84 14.64 21.78
C ALA A 321 12.82 13.96 20.40
N LYS A 322 13.00 14.71 19.30
CA LYS A 322 13.13 14.15 17.95
C LYS A 322 14.39 13.29 17.80
N GLY A 323 15.52 13.75 18.35
CA GLY A 323 16.77 12.97 18.34
C GLY A 323 16.61 11.64 19.07
N LEU A 324 15.95 11.64 20.23
CA LEU A 324 15.63 10.43 20.99
C LEU A 324 14.61 9.53 20.29
N ALA A 325 13.58 10.09 19.65
CA ALA A 325 12.62 9.33 18.83
C ALA A 325 13.33 8.58 17.70
N ALA A 326 14.23 9.27 16.99
CA ALA A 326 15.02 8.68 15.92
C ALA A 326 15.97 7.58 16.44
N TRP A 327 16.67 7.87 17.55
CA TRP A 327 17.52 6.90 18.23
C TRP A 327 16.73 5.65 18.65
N LEU A 328 15.56 5.82 19.26
CA LEU A 328 14.71 4.71 19.72
C LEU A 328 14.25 3.84 18.57
N ALA A 329 13.79 4.45 17.47
CA ALA A 329 13.37 3.72 16.27
C ALA A 329 14.53 2.90 15.68
N ASP A 330 15.75 3.47 15.64
CA ASP A 330 16.93 2.77 15.17
C ASP A 330 17.33 1.60 16.07
N ARG A 331 17.25 1.78 17.39
CA ARG A 331 17.61 0.73 18.35
C ARG A 331 16.66 -0.45 18.32
N ILE A 332 15.35 -0.19 18.30
CA ILE A 332 14.33 -1.25 18.12
C ILE A 332 14.56 -2.00 16.81
N GLY A 333 14.97 -1.29 15.75
CA GLY A 333 15.30 -1.90 14.47
C GLY A 333 16.55 -2.78 14.49
N GLN A 334 17.53 -2.51 15.35
CA GLN A 334 18.85 -3.15 15.34
C GLN A 334 19.02 -4.30 16.35
N SER A 335 18.42 -4.21 17.55
CA SER A 335 18.60 -5.19 18.64
C SER A 335 17.28 -5.51 19.35
N SER A 336 17.17 -6.74 19.86
CA SER A 336 16.06 -7.20 20.72
C SER A 336 16.44 -7.29 22.20
N GLU A 337 17.68 -6.96 22.57
CA GLU A 337 18.15 -7.03 23.96
C GLU A 337 17.80 -5.75 24.72
N ASP A 338 17.23 -5.91 25.93
CA ASP A 338 17.10 -5.00 27.09
C ASP A 338 17.20 -3.48 26.86
N ILE A 339 16.66 -2.95 25.76
CA ILE A 339 16.48 -1.52 25.60
C ILE A 339 15.30 -1.12 26.50
N PRO A 340 15.46 -0.14 27.39
CA PRO A 340 14.39 0.39 28.25
C PRO A 340 13.44 1.28 27.45
N VAL A 341 12.78 0.69 26.45
CA VAL A 341 11.86 1.33 25.51
C VAL A 341 10.77 2.14 26.23
N PRO A 342 10.13 1.65 27.32
CA PRO A 342 9.09 2.42 28.01
C PRO A 342 9.59 3.77 28.52
N SER A 343 10.72 3.83 29.21
CA SER A 343 11.26 5.07 29.80
C SER A 343 11.60 6.10 28.74
N VAL A 344 12.24 5.68 27.66
CA VAL A 344 12.60 6.59 26.56
C VAL A 344 11.35 7.09 25.82
N LEU A 345 10.38 6.21 25.59
CA LEU A 345 9.14 6.60 24.93
C LEU A 345 8.31 7.56 25.78
N ASP A 346 8.21 7.33 27.10
CA ASP A 346 7.52 8.21 28.05
C ASP A 346 8.12 9.62 28.10
N ALA A 347 9.43 9.71 27.93
CA ALA A 347 10.13 10.98 27.89
C ALA A 347 9.88 11.75 26.58
N VAL A 348 9.63 11.04 25.48
CA VAL A 348 9.56 11.58 24.12
C VAL A 348 8.13 11.94 23.67
N LEU A 349 7.14 11.09 23.95
CA LEU A 349 5.76 11.28 23.49
C LEU A 349 5.05 12.57 23.95
N PRO A 350 5.40 13.20 25.10
CA PRO A 350 4.81 14.48 25.47
C PRO A 350 5.19 15.65 24.55
N PHE A 351 6.21 15.49 23.70
CA PHE A 351 6.68 16.54 22.79
C PHE A 351 6.01 16.45 21.41
N PRO A 352 5.85 17.60 20.71
CA PRO A 352 5.30 17.60 19.35
C PRO A 352 6.32 17.00 18.36
N LEU A 353 6.19 15.70 18.13
CA LEU A 353 6.94 14.99 17.11
C LEU A 353 6.33 15.24 15.71
N GLY A 354 7.19 15.22 14.69
CA GLY A 354 6.73 15.29 13.31
C GLY A 354 6.20 13.94 12.83
N LEU A 355 5.47 13.97 11.71
CA LEU A 355 4.97 12.75 11.06
C LEU A 355 6.09 11.80 10.65
N THR A 356 7.26 12.32 10.25
CA THR A 356 8.40 11.50 9.85
C THR A 356 8.89 10.65 11.01
N GLU A 357 9.07 11.25 12.19
CA GLU A 357 9.54 10.57 13.39
C GLU A 357 8.50 9.57 13.90
N LEU A 358 7.23 9.96 13.95
CA LEU A 358 6.14 9.08 14.41
C LEU A 358 5.92 7.88 13.48
N ARG A 359 6.05 8.05 12.16
CA ARG A 359 5.97 6.93 11.20
C ARG A 359 7.12 5.95 11.36
N ARG A 360 8.34 6.47 11.55
CA ARG A 360 9.52 5.64 11.78
C ARG A 360 9.40 4.85 13.09
N LEU A 361 8.89 5.47 14.14
CA LEU A 361 8.59 4.79 15.41
C LEU A 361 7.51 3.72 15.23
N ASP A 362 6.37 4.05 14.58
CA ASP A 362 5.29 3.09 14.33
C ASP A 362 5.75 1.88 13.49
N GLU A 363 6.60 2.11 12.49
CA GLU A 363 7.21 1.05 11.71
C GLU A 363 8.15 0.18 12.54
N ALA A 364 8.99 0.79 13.38
CA ALA A 364 9.93 0.07 14.24
C ALA A 364 9.19 -0.83 15.24
N VAL A 365 8.16 -0.32 15.92
CA VAL A 365 7.39 -1.10 16.91
C VAL A 365 6.52 -2.19 16.30
N ARG A 366 6.16 -2.08 15.01
CA ARG A 366 5.41 -3.12 14.26
C ARG A 366 6.31 -4.11 13.51
N SER A 367 7.62 -3.95 13.59
CA SER A 367 8.55 -4.90 12.98
C SER A 367 8.54 -6.22 13.77
N PRO A 368 8.93 -7.36 13.18
CA PRO A 368 9.02 -8.64 13.91
C PRO A 368 9.92 -8.59 15.15
N ARG A 369 10.84 -7.62 15.22
CA ARG A 369 11.68 -7.36 16.40
C ARG A 369 10.94 -6.53 17.45
N GLY A 370 10.01 -5.69 17.03
CA GLY A 370 9.07 -4.96 17.89
C GLY A 370 7.94 -5.81 18.44
N ASP A 371 7.66 -7.00 17.88
CA ASP A 371 6.62 -7.93 18.39
C ASP A 371 6.88 -8.41 19.83
N VAL A 372 8.12 -8.28 20.32
CA VAL A 372 8.49 -8.58 21.71
C VAL A 372 8.09 -7.45 22.67
N LEU A 373 7.76 -6.26 22.14
CA LEU A 373 7.34 -5.11 22.94
C LEU A 373 5.89 -5.25 23.42
N ASP A 374 5.60 -4.61 24.55
CA ASP A 374 4.25 -4.54 25.12
C ASP A 374 3.25 -3.95 24.13
N ALA A 375 2.11 -4.63 23.96
CA ALA A 375 1.01 -4.17 23.12
C ALA A 375 0.49 -2.77 23.52
N ALA A 376 0.55 -2.43 24.82
CA ALA A 376 0.17 -1.10 25.30
C ALA A 376 1.12 -0.01 24.75
N LEU A 377 2.41 -0.32 24.63
CA LEU A 377 3.41 0.59 24.10
C LEU A 377 3.21 0.84 22.60
N THR A 378 2.99 -0.23 21.84
CA THR A 378 2.67 -0.15 20.40
C THR A 378 1.38 0.65 20.16
N ALA A 379 0.36 0.47 21.00
CA ALA A 379 -0.88 1.23 20.92
C ALA A 379 -0.66 2.74 21.15
N ARG A 380 0.24 3.12 22.07
CA ARG A 380 0.58 4.53 22.35
C ARG A 380 1.28 5.20 21.17
N VAL A 381 2.28 4.54 20.57
CA VAL A 381 2.96 5.07 19.37
C VAL A 381 1.98 5.22 18.21
N ARG A 382 1.21 4.17 17.92
CA ARG A 382 0.21 4.18 16.85
C ARG A 382 -0.82 5.29 17.04
N ARG A 383 -1.23 5.53 18.29
CA ARG A 383 -2.14 6.61 18.64
C ARG A 383 -1.53 7.99 18.44
N ALA A 384 -0.29 8.21 18.88
CA ALA A 384 0.40 9.48 18.66
C ALA A 384 0.50 9.80 17.15
N LEU A 385 0.84 8.79 16.34
CA LEU A 385 0.83 8.90 14.89
C LEU A 385 -0.57 9.21 14.35
N PHE A 386 -1.60 8.51 14.84
CA PHE A 386 -2.98 8.73 14.42
C PHE A 386 -3.45 10.17 14.67
N VAL A 387 -3.22 10.69 15.87
CA VAL A 387 -3.57 12.08 16.23
C VAL A 387 -2.83 13.06 15.30
N ALA A 388 -1.52 12.88 15.12
CA ALA A 388 -0.71 13.75 14.27
C ALA A 388 -1.16 13.74 12.79
N GLU A 389 -1.70 12.63 12.29
CA GLU A 389 -2.24 12.56 10.92
C GLU A 389 -3.67 13.13 10.80
N LEU A 390 -4.42 13.25 11.89
CA LEU A 390 -5.74 13.89 11.90
C LEU A 390 -5.68 15.42 12.05
N GLU A 391 -4.64 15.98 12.66
CA GLU A 391 -4.48 17.44 12.84
C GLU A 391 -4.53 18.22 11.51
N PRO A 392 -3.84 17.80 10.42
CA PRO A 392 -3.94 18.47 9.12
C PRO A 392 -5.36 18.44 8.54
N CYS A 393 -6.13 17.38 8.80
CA CYS A 393 -7.52 17.25 8.35
C CYS A 393 -8.43 18.24 9.08
N THR A 394 -8.33 18.30 10.41
CA THR A 394 -9.20 19.15 11.24
C THR A 394 -8.78 20.62 11.26
N GLY A 395 -7.56 20.95 10.83
CA GLY A 395 -7.06 22.33 10.82
C GLY A 395 -6.69 22.87 12.20
N GLY A 396 -6.57 21.99 13.20
CA GLY A 396 -6.25 22.34 14.58
C GLY A 396 -5.78 21.12 15.37
N ARG A 397 -5.34 21.37 16.62
CA ARG A 397 -4.98 20.29 17.55
C ARG A 397 -6.25 19.59 18.03
N ILE A 398 -6.25 18.27 17.95
CA ILE A 398 -7.30 17.45 18.55
C ILE A 398 -6.91 17.24 20.01
N ALA A 399 -7.75 17.71 20.94
CA ALA A 399 -7.58 17.43 22.36
C ALA A 399 -7.79 15.93 22.58
N ALA A 400 -6.70 15.18 22.67
CA ALA A 400 -6.74 13.74 22.85
C ALA A 400 -6.65 13.42 24.36
N ASP A 401 -7.78 13.09 24.98
CA ASP A 401 -7.79 12.50 26.32
C ASP A 401 -7.05 11.16 26.28
N GLU A 402 -6.01 10.94 27.11
CA GLU A 402 -5.22 9.71 27.18
C GLU A 402 -6.05 8.42 27.33
N ALA A 403 -7.31 8.47 27.75
CA ALA A 403 -8.20 7.30 27.76
C ALA A 403 -8.96 7.02 26.45
N ALA A 404 -9.04 8.00 25.54
CA ALA A 404 -9.86 7.90 24.33
C ALA A 404 -9.33 6.86 23.34
N SER A 405 -10.23 6.04 22.79
CA SER A 405 -9.89 5.09 21.73
C SER A 405 -9.63 5.81 20.40
N LEU A 406 -8.97 5.14 19.44
CA LEU A 406 -8.79 5.71 18.09
C LEU A 406 -10.14 6.00 17.41
N ARG A 407 -11.19 5.23 17.72
CA ARG A 407 -12.53 5.48 17.21
C ARG A 407 -13.10 6.77 17.78
N ASP A 408 -13.02 6.99 19.09
CA ASP A 408 -13.56 8.20 19.72
C ASP A 408 -12.88 9.46 19.18
N LEU A 409 -11.56 9.39 18.97
CA LEU A 409 -10.79 10.48 18.34
C LEU A 409 -11.22 10.73 16.88
N ALA A 410 -11.49 9.67 16.11
CA ALA A 410 -11.98 9.79 14.74
C ALA A 410 -13.38 10.41 14.67
N GLU A 411 -14.30 9.96 15.54
CA GLU A 411 -15.68 10.44 15.62
C GLU A 411 -15.71 11.92 16.08
N ALA A 412 -14.92 12.29 17.10
CA ALA A 412 -14.77 13.68 17.53
C ALA A 412 -14.18 14.59 16.43
N ALA A 413 -13.17 14.10 15.70
CA ALA A 413 -12.58 14.83 14.58
C ALA A 413 -13.58 15.00 13.42
N ALA A 414 -14.33 13.94 13.09
CA ALA A 414 -15.37 13.98 12.05
C ALA A 414 -16.52 14.94 12.41
N GLU A 415 -16.87 15.08 13.69
CA GLU A 415 -17.94 15.98 14.12
C GLU A 415 -17.63 17.46 13.86
N VAL A 416 -16.34 17.85 13.90
CA VAL A 416 -15.91 19.26 13.75
C VAL A 416 -15.24 19.59 12.42
N VAL A 417 -14.81 18.57 11.64
CA VAL A 417 -14.10 18.80 10.38
C VAL A 417 -14.96 19.57 9.37
N ALA A 418 -14.29 20.39 8.55
CA ALA A 418 -14.91 21.02 7.40
C ALA A 418 -15.34 19.94 6.38
N PRO A 419 -16.52 20.05 5.74
CA PRO A 419 -17.05 18.99 4.90
C PRO A 419 -16.14 18.61 3.73
N GLU A 420 -15.44 19.58 3.13
CA GLU A 420 -14.48 19.35 2.03
C GLU A 420 -13.24 18.53 2.45
N ARG A 421 -12.97 18.39 3.75
CA ARG A 421 -11.85 17.60 4.29
C ARG A 421 -12.29 16.26 4.89
N MET A 422 -13.59 15.98 4.94
CA MET A 422 -14.12 14.73 5.49
C MET A 422 -13.60 13.50 4.73
N ASP A 423 -13.50 13.55 3.40
CA ASP A 423 -12.94 12.44 2.60
C ASP A 423 -11.50 12.09 3.04
N ALA A 424 -10.64 13.09 3.19
CA ALA A 424 -9.27 12.90 3.65
C ALA A 424 -9.20 12.31 5.07
N LEU A 425 -10.09 12.78 5.96
CA LEU A 425 -10.22 12.24 7.32
C LEU A 425 -10.63 10.76 7.28
N LEU A 426 -11.70 10.40 6.57
CA LEU A 426 -12.23 9.04 6.52
C LEU A 426 -11.25 8.05 5.89
N ARG A 427 -10.47 8.47 4.88
CA ARG A 427 -9.38 7.66 4.31
C ARG A 427 -8.27 7.42 5.33
N THR A 428 -7.87 8.45 6.08
CA THR A 428 -6.88 8.31 7.16
C THR A 428 -7.40 7.35 8.22
N VAL A 429 -8.62 7.53 8.71
CA VAL A 429 -9.25 6.65 9.71
C VAL A 429 -9.28 5.19 9.24
N THR A 430 -9.66 4.96 7.99
CA THR A 430 -9.71 3.61 7.40
C THR A 430 -8.31 2.97 7.30
N ARG A 431 -7.25 3.73 6.97
CA ARG A 431 -5.87 3.22 6.94
C ARG A 431 -5.39 2.71 8.30
N PHE A 432 -5.88 3.27 9.41
CA PHE A 432 -5.56 2.78 10.75
C PHE A 432 -6.41 1.59 11.19
N GLY A 433 -7.32 1.10 10.34
CA GLY A 433 -8.25 0.02 10.66
C GLY A 433 -9.37 0.47 11.59
N VAL A 434 -9.66 1.78 11.65
CA VAL A 434 -10.72 2.33 12.50
C VAL A 434 -12.02 2.42 11.69
N ALA A 435 -13.11 1.98 12.31
CA ALA A 435 -14.46 2.09 11.77
C ALA A 435 -15.26 3.09 12.63
N PRO A 436 -15.36 4.37 12.21
CA PRO A 436 -16.15 5.38 12.90
C PRO A 436 -17.63 5.18 12.56
N ARG A 437 -18.53 5.55 13.47
CA ARG A 437 -19.98 5.38 13.28
C ARG A 437 -20.64 6.73 12.99
N PRO A 438 -21.23 6.96 11.80
CA PRO A 438 -21.88 8.24 11.47
C PRO A 438 -22.95 8.70 12.47
N ALA A 439 -23.56 7.77 13.21
CA ALA A 439 -24.51 8.08 14.27
C ALA A 439 -23.90 8.83 15.48
N GLU A 440 -22.58 8.72 15.69
CA GLU A 440 -21.85 9.35 16.80
C GLU A 440 -21.29 10.74 16.42
N PHE A 441 -21.36 11.10 15.13
CA PHE A 441 -21.04 12.44 14.62
C PHE A 441 -22.13 12.97 13.66
N PRO A 442 -23.38 13.06 14.14
CA PRO A 442 -24.52 13.36 13.27
C PRO A 442 -24.41 14.75 12.62
N GLY A 443 -23.82 15.73 13.31
CA GLY A 443 -23.63 17.08 12.79
C GLY A 443 -22.57 17.11 11.69
N GLY A 444 -21.45 16.41 11.90
CA GLY A 444 -20.40 16.26 10.89
C GLY A 444 -20.88 15.51 9.64
N ALA A 445 -21.60 14.40 9.84
CA ALA A 445 -22.13 13.57 8.76
C ALA A 445 -23.15 14.32 7.91
N ASP A 446 -24.12 15.02 8.52
CA ASP A 446 -25.13 15.80 7.78
C ASP A 446 -24.48 16.94 6.98
N ARG A 447 -23.53 17.70 7.58
CA ARG A 447 -22.80 18.75 6.86
C ARG A 447 -22.03 18.20 5.67
N PHE A 448 -21.31 17.11 5.86
CA PHE A 448 -20.55 16.47 4.78
C PHE A 448 -21.47 16.00 3.66
N VAL A 449 -22.55 15.30 3.99
CA VAL A 449 -23.47 14.73 2.99
C VAL A 449 -24.17 15.82 2.18
N ARG A 450 -24.62 16.91 2.80
CA ARG A 450 -25.22 18.05 2.09
C ARG A 450 -24.22 18.72 1.16
N TRP A 451 -22.99 18.92 1.65
CA TRP A 451 -21.92 19.45 0.82
C TRP A 451 -21.61 18.50 -0.35
N TRP A 452 -21.49 17.20 -0.09
CA TRP A 452 -21.21 16.19 -1.10
C TRP A 452 -22.30 16.14 -2.18
N ALA A 453 -23.57 16.16 -1.77
CA ALA A 453 -24.72 16.25 -2.69
C ALA A 453 -24.66 17.49 -3.60
N ALA A 454 -24.20 18.63 -3.07
CA ALA A 454 -24.04 19.88 -3.82
C ALA A 454 -22.78 19.93 -4.71
N HIS A 455 -21.84 18.99 -4.55
CA HIS A 455 -20.55 18.95 -5.25
C HIS A 455 -20.32 17.60 -5.98
N PRO A 456 -21.16 17.23 -6.96
CA PRO A 456 -21.09 15.93 -7.68
C PRO A 456 -19.83 15.70 -8.53
N ARG A 457 -18.99 16.73 -8.68
CA ARG A 457 -17.75 16.66 -9.46
C ARG A 457 -16.52 16.32 -8.62
N GLU A 458 -16.65 16.36 -7.30
CA GLU A 458 -15.55 16.00 -6.40
C GLU A 458 -15.23 14.50 -6.51
N PRO A 459 -13.94 14.11 -6.60
CA PRO A 459 -13.53 12.72 -6.83
C PRO A 459 -13.56 11.91 -5.53
N ILE A 460 -14.75 11.80 -4.96
CA ILE A 460 -15.01 11.08 -3.72
C ILE A 460 -15.26 9.60 -4.00
N ASP A 461 -14.56 8.73 -3.26
CA ASP A 461 -14.69 7.27 -3.34
C ASP A 461 -15.15 6.69 -1.99
N PRO A 462 -16.45 6.39 -1.83
CA PRO A 462 -16.98 5.79 -0.61
C PRO A 462 -16.41 4.41 -0.31
N GLY A 463 -15.88 3.70 -1.32
CA GLY A 463 -15.21 2.42 -1.13
C GLY A 463 -13.89 2.53 -0.37
N ALA A 464 -13.33 3.73 -0.27
CA ALA A 464 -12.13 4.01 0.51
C ALA A 464 -12.41 4.27 2.01
N TRP A 465 -13.69 4.20 2.44
CA TRP A 465 -14.11 4.48 3.81
C TRP A 465 -14.70 3.23 4.49
N SER A 466 -14.32 3.00 5.73
CA SER A 466 -14.90 1.92 6.55
C SER A 466 -16.40 2.09 6.83
N CYS A 467 -16.92 3.32 6.85
CA CYS A 467 -18.34 3.67 7.03
C CYS A 467 -19.06 4.11 5.72
N GLY A 468 -18.50 3.75 4.55
CA GLY A 468 -19.00 4.24 3.25
C GLY A 468 -20.46 3.92 2.95
N ALA A 469 -20.93 2.73 3.32
CA ALA A 469 -22.31 2.33 3.11
C ALA A 469 -23.31 3.19 3.90
N GLU A 470 -22.98 3.54 5.15
CA GLU A 470 -23.83 4.36 6.02
C GLU A 470 -23.92 5.80 5.53
N LEU A 471 -22.80 6.38 5.08
CA LEU A 471 -22.79 7.72 4.48
C LEU A 471 -23.51 7.76 3.12
N LEU A 472 -23.47 6.68 2.33
CA LEU A 472 -24.26 6.55 1.11
C LEU A 472 -25.77 6.55 1.37
N VAL A 473 -26.22 5.92 2.47
CA VAL A 473 -27.63 5.97 2.90
C VAL A 473 -28.05 7.39 3.26
N LEU A 474 -27.17 8.14 3.94
CA LEU A 474 -27.43 9.55 4.25
C LEU A 474 -27.45 10.41 2.97
N LEU A 475 -26.51 10.20 2.03
CA LEU A 475 -26.51 10.89 0.72
C LEU A 475 -27.79 10.63 -0.04
N ARG A 476 -28.23 9.37 -0.10
CA ARG A 476 -29.48 8.99 -0.74
C ARG A 476 -30.68 9.72 -0.11
N SER A 477 -30.74 9.79 1.21
CA SER A 477 -31.79 10.52 1.94
C SER A 477 -31.76 12.02 1.62
N ALA A 478 -30.57 12.63 1.57
CA ALA A 478 -30.42 14.05 1.24
C ALA A 478 -30.87 14.36 -0.21
N LEU A 479 -30.47 13.53 -1.18
CA LEU A 479 -30.89 13.67 -2.58
C LEU A 479 -32.39 13.44 -2.74
N ALA A 480 -32.97 12.48 -2.02
CA ALA A 480 -34.42 12.23 -2.03
C ALA A 480 -35.21 13.43 -1.51
N ALA A 481 -34.76 14.04 -0.41
CA ALA A 481 -35.37 15.26 0.14
C ALA A 481 -35.28 16.47 -0.82
N SER A 482 -34.19 16.60 -1.59
CA SER A 482 -34.10 17.64 -2.64
C SER A 482 -35.03 17.36 -3.82
N LEU A 483 -35.24 16.09 -4.16
CA LEU A 483 -36.18 15.68 -5.21
C LEU A 483 -37.65 15.96 -4.81
N GLU A 484 -38.04 15.78 -3.55
CA GLU A 484 -39.42 16.03 -3.09
C GLU A 484 -39.93 17.48 -3.31
N ARG A 485 -39.03 18.45 -3.51
CA ARG A 485 -39.36 19.86 -3.78
C ARG A 485 -39.74 20.10 -5.24
N ARG A 486 -40.85 19.51 -5.68
CA ARG A 486 -41.33 19.54 -7.08
C ARG A 486 -41.41 20.97 -7.66
N GLY A 487 -40.91 21.14 -8.88
CA GLY A 487 -40.89 22.39 -9.63
C GLY A 487 -39.79 23.37 -9.23
N SER A 488 -38.95 23.03 -8.26
CA SER A 488 -37.87 23.91 -7.79
C SER A 488 -36.63 23.85 -8.69
N PRO A 489 -35.80 24.92 -8.76
CA PRO A 489 -34.50 24.87 -9.41
C PRO A 489 -33.56 23.80 -8.82
N GLU A 490 -33.78 23.43 -7.56
CA GLU A 490 -33.00 22.41 -6.85
C GLU A 490 -33.32 21.01 -7.36
N GLU A 491 -34.60 20.65 -7.52
CA GLU A 491 -35.01 19.37 -8.13
C GLU A 491 -34.36 19.18 -9.50
N HIS A 492 -34.44 20.19 -10.37
CA HIS A 492 -33.86 20.13 -11.72
C HIS A 492 -32.34 19.91 -11.69
N ARG A 493 -31.65 20.56 -10.75
CA ARG A 493 -30.21 20.39 -10.55
C ARG A 493 -29.89 18.98 -10.05
N THR A 494 -30.60 18.51 -9.02
CA THR A 494 -30.43 17.16 -8.46
C THR A 494 -30.67 16.07 -9.50
N VAL A 495 -31.71 16.21 -10.34
CA VAL A 495 -31.96 15.29 -11.46
C VAL A 495 -30.79 15.28 -12.45
N ALA A 496 -30.27 16.44 -12.83
CA ALA A 496 -29.13 16.53 -13.73
C ALA A 496 -27.86 15.91 -13.13
N ASP A 497 -27.61 16.14 -11.83
CA ASP A 497 -26.46 15.61 -11.11
C ASP A 497 -26.53 14.09 -10.93
N ILE A 498 -27.73 13.55 -10.65
CA ILE A 498 -27.95 12.09 -10.63
C ILE A 498 -27.70 11.50 -12.01
N ARG A 499 -28.27 12.12 -13.05
CA ARG A 499 -28.13 11.67 -14.44
C ARG A 499 -26.67 11.59 -14.90
N GLU A 500 -25.86 12.56 -14.52
CA GLU A 500 -24.48 12.64 -14.98
C GLU A 500 -23.50 11.84 -14.09
N ARG A 501 -23.69 11.86 -12.76
CA ARG A 501 -22.70 11.38 -11.79
C ARG A 501 -23.25 10.38 -10.78
N TRP A 502 -24.28 10.75 -10.01
CA TRP A 502 -24.65 9.96 -8.82
C TRP A 502 -25.18 8.57 -9.11
N TRP A 503 -25.75 8.33 -10.29
CA TRP A 503 -26.37 7.05 -10.61
C TRP A 503 -25.41 5.86 -10.39
N ARG A 504 -24.10 6.03 -10.61
CA ARG A 504 -23.11 4.96 -10.42
C ARG A 504 -23.02 4.50 -8.96
N LEU A 505 -23.10 5.45 -8.04
CA LEU A 505 -23.03 5.19 -6.60
C LEU A 505 -24.37 4.74 -6.03
N LEU A 506 -25.48 5.21 -6.60
CA LEU A 506 -26.83 4.92 -6.11
C LEU A 506 -27.41 3.61 -6.66
N LEU A 507 -27.00 3.18 -7.87
CA LEU A 507 -27.58 2.02 -8.56
C LEU A 507 -27.56 0.73 -7.70
N PRO A 508 -26.47 0.39 -6.97
CA PRO A 508 -26.47 -0.81 -6.12
C PRO A 508 -27.48 -0.77 -4.97
N GLY A 509 -27.95 0.41 -4.57
CA GLY A 509 -28.90 0.63 -3.48
C GLY A 509 -30.36 0.81 -3.94
N VAL A 510 -30.64 0.62 -5.23
CA VAL A 510 -32.00 0.70 -5.78
C VAL A 510 -32.85 -0.45 -5.22
N THR A 511 -33.99 -0.11 -4.63
CA THR A 511 -34.90 -1.10 -4.02
C THR A 511 -36.34 -0.90 -4.44
N ASP A 512 -36.74 0.33 -4.77
CA ASP A 512 -38.08 0.67 -5.21
C ASP A 512 -38.03 1.63 -6.41
N PRO A 513 -38.06 1.12 -7.66
CA PRO A 513 -38.05 1.97 -8.84
C PRO A 513 -39.30 2.85 -9.01
N ALA A 514 -40.32 2.75 -8.15
CA ALA A 514 -41.41 3.72 -8.10
C ALA A 514 -41.03 5.01 -7.34
N ALA A 515 -40.09 4.91 -6.40
CA ALA A 515 -39.55 6.08 -5.70
C ALA A 515 -38.76 6.97 -6.66
N MET A 516 -38.94 8.28 -6.54
CA MET A 516 -38.40 9.24 -7.52
C MET A 516 -36.88 9.19 -7.65
N ILE A 517 -36.16 8.96 -6.55
CA ILE A 517 -34.69 8.83 -6.56
C ILE A 517 -34.23 7.58 -7.32
N ASP A 518 -34.92 6.45 -7.15
CA ASP A 518 -34.60 5.20 -7.82
C ASP A 518 -34.97 5.25 -9.29
N ALA A 519 -36.16 5.75 -9.63
CA ALA A 519 -36.56 5.96 -11.02
C ALA A 519 -35.56 6.84 -11.77
N THR A 520 -35.11 7.93 -11.16
CA THR A 520 -34.09 8.83 -11.74
C THR A 520 -32.74 8.13 -11.88
N THR A 521 -32.34 7.34 -10.88
CA THR A 521 -31.08 6.58 -10.88
C THR A 521 -31.07 5.51 -11.97
N THR A 522 -32.14 4.73 -12.10
CA THR A 522 -32.23 3.66 -13.11
C THR A 522 -32.35 4.24 -14.51
N ALA A 523 -33.10 5.33 -14.71
CA ALA A 523 -33.20 5.97 -16.02
C ALA A 523 -31.83 6.52 -16.48
N ALA A 524 -31.06 7.09 -15.55
CA ALA A 524 -29.70 7.54 -15.80
C ALA A 524 -28.75 6.38 -16.14
N ALA A 525 -28.85 5.27 -15.43
CA ALA A 525 -28.06 4.06 -15.71
C ALA A 525 -28.40 3.46 -17.09
N VAL A 526 -29.67 3.46 -17.49
CA VAL A 526 -30.12 3.02 -18.83
C VAL A 526 -29.55 3.91 -19.94
N GLU A 527 -29.45 5.21 -19.70
CA GLU A 527 -28.87 6.15 -20.66
C GLU A 527 -27.33 6.04 -20.75
N LYS A 528 -26.65 6.05 -19.60
CA LYS A 528 -25.19 6.30 -19.52
C LYS A 528 -24.36 5.04 -19.24
N GLY A 529 -24.96 3.95 -18.79
CA GLY A 529 -24.27 2.76 -18.28
C GLY A 529 -23.63 1.85 -19.35
N GLY A 530 -23.79 2.16 -20.63
CA GLY A 530 -23.37 1.29 -21.73
C GLY A 530 -24.23 0.02 -21.86
N PRO A 531 -23.96 -0.86 -22.84
CA PRO A 531 -24.88 -1.95 -23.20
C PRO A 531 -25.15 -2.98 -22.10
N ALA A 532 -24.16 -3.31 -21.28
CA ALA A 532 -24.30 -4.31 -20.20
C ALA A 532 -25.14 -3.74 -19.05
N THR A 533 -24.71 -2.62 -18.45
CA THR A 533 -25.45 -1.95 -17.37
C THR A 533 -26.87 -1.59 -17.78
N ARG A 534 -27.07 -1.15 -19.03
CA ARG A 534 -28.42 -0.87 -19.56
C ARG A 534 -29.31 -2.11 -19.49
N ARG A 535 -28.82 -3.25 -19.99
CA ARG A 535 -29.55 -4.52 -19.96
C ARG A 535 -29.86 -4.94 -18.52
N ASP A 536 -28.85 -4.95 -17.66
CA ASP A 536 -28.98 -5.40 -16.28
C ASP A 536 -29.94 -4.50 -15.48
N THR A 537 -29.87 -3.18 -15.69
CA THR A 537 -30.79 -2.22 -15.08
C THR A 537 -32.22 -2.43 -15.55
N ILE A 538 -32.42 -2.68 -16.86
CA ILE A 538 -33.76 -2.98 -17.41
C ILE A 538 -34.33 -4.25 -16.76
N GLU A 539 -33.55 -5.34 -16.69
CA GLU A 539 -33.99 -6.58 -16.03
C GLU A 539 -34.33 -6.35 -14.55
N MET A 540 -33.47 -5.63 -13.83
CA MET A 540 -33.68 -5.31 -12.41
C MET A 540 -34.98 -4.52 -12.21
N VAL A 541 -35.25 -3.49 -13.01
CA VAL A 541 -36.47 -2.69 -12.89
C VAL A 541 -37.71 -3.53 -13.18
N TYR A 542 -37.71 -4.38 -14.21
CA TYR A 542 -38.82 -5.30 -14.46
C TYR A 542 -39.04 -6.33 -13.33
N ALA A 543 -37.97 -6.73 -12.64
CA ALA A 543 -38.06 -7.66 -11.52
C ALA A 543 -38.66 -7.00 -10.26
N LEU A 544 -38.27 -5.75 -9.98
CA LEU A 544 -38.68 -4.97 -8.81
C LEU A 544 -40.08 -4.35 -8.97
N LEU A 545 -40.39 -3.77 -10.13
CA LEU A 545 -41.73 -3.27 -10.44
C LEU A 545 -42.60 -4.41 -10.98
N ARG A 546 -43.46 -4.96 -10.12
CA ARG A 546 -44.51 -5.93 -10.51
C ARG A 546 -45.90 -5.27 -10.42
N ALA A 547 -46.76 -5.53 -11.40
CA ALA A 547 -48.17 -5.11 -11.36
C ALA A 547 -48.90 -5.71 -10.12
N PRO A 548 -49.85 -4.98 -9.48
CA PRO A 548 -50.73 -3.99 -10.09
C PRO A 548 -50.75 -2.65 -9.31
N ALA A 549 -49.79 -1.77 -9.55
CA ALA A 549 -49.96 -0.36 -9.19
C ALA A 549 -50.79 0.32 -10.29
N GLU A 550 -51.78 1.15 -9.95
CA GLU A 550 -52.65 1.84 -10.93
C GLU A 550 -51.85 2.70 -11.95
N ASP A 551 -50.62 3.09 -11.59
CA ASP A 551 -49.68 3.88 -12.43
C ASP A 551 -48.50 3.06 -12.98
N TYR A 552 -48.57 1.72 -12.95
CA TYR A 552 -47.49 0.83 -13.38
C TYR A 552 -46.81 1.20 -14.71
N PRO A 553 -47.53 1.53 -15.81
CA PRO A 553 -46.91 1.89 -17.08
C PRO A 553 -46.04 3.14 -16.97
N VAL A 554 -46.57 4.17 -16.29
CA VAL A 554 -45.92 5.47 -16.16
C VAL A 554 -44.67 5.34 -15.28
N LEU A 555 -44.76 4.59 -14.18
CA LEU A 555 -43.63 4.32 -13.30
C LEU A 555 -42.52 3.53 -14.01
N LEU A 556 -42.90 2.47 -14.72
CA LEU A 556 -41.95 1.66 -15.49
C LEU A 556 -41.26 2.48 -16.58
N TRP A 557 -42.00 3.31 -17.33
CA TRP A 557 -41.41 4.18 -18.34
C TRP A 557 -40.49 5.22 -17.73
N ARG A 558 -40.89 5.85 -16.61
CA ARG A 558 -40.05 6.83 -15.92
C ARG A 558 -38.74 6.22 -15.44
N ALA A 559 -38.80 5.03 -14.84
CA ALA A 559 -37.63 4.32 -14.34
C ALA A 559 -36.66 3.87 -15.44
N LEU A 560 -37.12 3.68 -16.68
CA LEU A 560 -36.28 3.17 -17.77
C LEU A 560 -35.90 4.25 -18.80
N PHE A 561 -36.87 5.03 -19.25
CA PHE A 561 -36.77 5.81 -20.50
C PHE A 561 -36.98 7.31 -20.30
N SER A 562 -36.98 7.81 -19.06
CA SER A 562 -37.04 9.27 -18.80
C SER A 562 -35.87 10.05 -19.41
N PHE A 563 -34.69 9.44 -19.56
CA PHE A 563 -33.50 10.10 -20.11
C PHE A 563 -32.94 9.43 -21.38
N ALA A 564 -33.48 8.28 -21.77
CA ALA A 564 -32.96 7.49 -22.87
C ALA A 564 -34.08 7.07 -23.83
N GLU A 565 -33.76 7.00 -25.12
CA GLU A 565 -34.66 6.40 -26.10
C GLU A 565 -34.62 4.88 -25.98
N PRO A 566 -35.77 4.18 -25.98
CA PRO A 566 -35.80 2.73 -25.98
C PRO A 566 -35.27 2.18 -27.33
N ALA A 567 -34.57 1.05 -27.30
CA ALA A 567 -34.33 0.28 -28.51
C ALA A 567 -35.62 -0.43 -28.95
N LEU A 568 -35.66 -0.90 -30.20
CA LEU A 568 -36.85 -1.55 -30.77
C LEU A 568 -37.35 -2.73 -29.92
N GLU A 569 -36.45 -3.62 -29.49
CA GLU A 569 -36.80 -4.78 -28.66
C GLU A 569 -37.21 -4.41 -27.23
N GLU A 570 -36.66 -3.32 -26.69
CA GLU A 570 -37.03 -2.81 -25.36
C GLU A 570 -38.42 -2.18 -25.38
N LEU A 571 -38.74 -1.42 -26.43
CA LEU A 571 -40.08 -0.88 -26.66
C LEU A 571 -41.09 -2.00 -26.87
N LYS A 572 -40.74 -3.02 -27.67
CA LYS A 572 -41.57 -4.22 -27.86
C LYS A 572 -41.85 -4.91 -26.52
N ARG A 573 -40.82 -5.14 -25.70
CA ARG A 573 -40.96 -5.74 -24.38
C ARG A 573 -41.84 -4.91 -23.45
N TYR A 574 -41.66 -3.59 -23.44
CA TYR A 574 -42.49 -2.68 -22.65
C TYR A 574 -43.97 -2.83 -23.03
N LEU A 575 -44.29 -2.80 -24.33
CA LEU A 575 -45.66 -2.95 -24.82
C LEU A 575 -46.27 -4.32 -24.48
N LEU A 576 -45.47 -5.38 -24.47
CA LEU A 576 -45.91 -6.73 -24.11
C LEU A 576 -46.13 -6.90 -22.59
N THR A 577 -45.37 -6.16 -21.77
CA THR A 577 -45.41 -6.29 -20.31
C THR A 577 -46.58 -5.51 -19.70
N VAL A 578 -46.92 -4.35 -20.26
CA VAL A 578 -47.99 -3.51 -19.73
C VAL A 578 -49.37 -4.01 -20.21
N PRO A 579 -50.41 -4.10 -19.36
CA PRO A 579 -51.76 -4.49 -19.74
C PRO A 579 -52.40 -3.57 -20.80
N PRO A 580 -53.26 -4.08 -21.71
CA PRO A 580 -53.85 -3.30 -22.78
C PRO A 580 -54.75 -2.13 -22.35
N GLY A 581 -55.40 -2.22 -21.19
CA GLY A 581 -56.40 -1.24 -20.72
C GLY A 581 -55.82 0.07 -20.16
N GLU A 582 -54.51 0.14 -19.93
CA GLU A 582 -53.86 1.26 -19.22
C GLU A 582 -53.34 2.36 -20.17
N PHE A 583 -53.47 2.16 -21.49
CA PHE A 583 -52.92 3.06 -22.53
C PHE A 583 -53.84 4.21 -22.97
N THR A 584 -54.91 4.49 -22.23
CA THR A 584 -56.01 5.37 -22.65
C THR A 584 -55.75 6.88 -22.46
N ALA A 585 -54.63 7.25 -21.82
CA ALA A 585 -54.28 8.64 -21.49
C ALA A 585 -53.42 9.35 -22.55
N GLU A 586 -53.57 10.68 -22.67
CA GLU A 586 -52.82 11.57 -23.57
C GLU A 586 -51.28 11.45 -23.45
N TRP A 587 -50.80 11.11 -22.26
CA TRP A 587 -49.37 10.90 -21.98
C TRP A 587 -48.76 9.77 -22.82
N HIS A 588 -49.47 8.65 -23.03
CA HIS A 588 -48.97 7.51 -23.81
C HIS A 588 -48.76 7.88 -25.28
N ALA A 589 -49.68 8.67 -25.84
CA ALA A 589 -49.57 9.14 -27.22
C ALA A 589 -48.36 10.05 -27.43
N LYS A 590 -47.99 10.84 -26.41
CA LYS A 590 -46.85 11.76 -26.46
C LYS A 590 -45.51 11.02 -26.30
N GLU A 591 -45.34 10.25 -25.23
CA GLU A 591 -44.03 9.67 -24.88
C GLU A 591 -43.73 8.41 -25.71
N ILE A 592 -44.64 7.44 -25.72
CA ILE A 592 -44.47 6.18 -26.47
C ILE A 592 -44.61 6.44 -27.97
N GLY A 593 -45.62 7.22 -28.36
CA GLY A 593 -45.80 7.61 -29.76
C GLY A 593 -44.62 8.42 -30.29
N GLY A 594 -44.09 9.36 -29.49
CA GLY A 594 -42.88 10.10 -29.84
C GLY A 594 -41.65 9.21 -30.00
N ALA A 595 -41.43 8.27 -29.07
CA ALA A 595 -40.33 7.31 -29.17
C ALA A 595 -40.46 6.40 -30.40
N ALA A 596 -41.66 5.85 -30.64
CA ALA A 596 -41.95 5.06 -31.82
C ALA A 596 -41.69 5.85 -33.11
N GLY A 597 -42.20 7.09 -33.21
CA GLY A 597 -41.99 7.93 -34.40
C GLY A 597 -40.52 8.23 -34.71
N ARG A 598 -39.62 8.24 -33.71
CA ARG A 598 -38.17 8.43 -33.91
C ARG A 598 -37.46 7.13 -34.27
N LEU A 599 -37.93 5.98 -33.78
CA LEU A 599 -37.36 4.67 -34.07
C LEU A 599 -37.74 4.13 -35.45
N MET A 600 -38.95 4.44 -35.91
CA MET A 600 -39.48 3.87 -37.15
C MET A 600 -38.89 4.54 -38.39
N SER A 601 -38.35 3.71 -39.28
CA SER A 601 -37.88 4.14 -40.58
C SER A 601 -39.01 4.35 -41.59
N ARG A 602 -38.76 5.14 -42.65
CA ARG A 602 -39.67 5.28 -43.80
C ARG A 602 -39.87 3.97 -44.58
N ALA A 603 -38.99 2.99 -44.37
CA ALA A 603 -39.04 1.67 -44.96
C ALA A 603 -38.90 0.62 -43.85
N PRO A 604 -39.98 0.34 -43.10
CA PRO A 604 -39.90 -0.46 -41.88
C PRO A 604 -39.40 -1.87 -42.15
N SER A 605 -38.63 -2.40 -41.22
CA SER A 605 -38.27 -3.81 -41.10
C SER A 605 -39.42 -4.65 -40.53
N ALA A 606 -39.30 -5.97 -40.60
CA ALA A 606 -40.29 -6.88 -40.01
C ALA A 606 -40.49 -6.66 -38.50
N GLY A 607 -39.42 -6.37 -37.75
CA GLY A 607 -39.48 -6.09 -36.31
C GLY A 607 -40.16 -4.75 -36.01
N GLU A 608 -39.90 -3.72 -36.82
CA GLU A 608 -40.59 -2.43 -36.72
C GLU A 608 -42.10 -2.59 -36.97
N LEU A 609 -42.50 -3.38 -37.98
CA LEU A 609 -43.91 -3.70 -38.22
C LEU A 609 -44.56 -4.45 -37.05
N ASP A 610 -43.84 -5.35 -36.39
CA ASP A 610 -44.35 -6.02 -35.19
C ASP A 610 -44.64 -5.05 -34.04
N VAL A 611 -43.76 -4.08 -33.82
CA VAL A 611 -43.96 -3.03 -32.82
C VAL A 611 -45.09 -2.08 -33.22
N ILE A 612 -45.16 -1.67 -34.49
CA ILE A 612 -46.25 -0.85 -35.04
C ILE A 612 -47.60 -1.57 -34.83
N ARG A 613 -47.69 -2.87 -35.08
CA ARG A 613 -48.89 -3.67 -34.84
C ARG A 613 -49.27 -3.72 -33.36
N LEU A 614 -48.30 -3.87 -32.46
CA LEU A 614 -48.55 -3.79 -31.02
C LEU A 614 -49.10 -2.40 -30.65
N LEU A 615 -48.47 -1.31 -31.12
CA LEU A 615 -48.96 0.05 -30.89
C LEU A 615 -50.39 0.27 -31.42
N ALA A 616 -50.71 -0.30 -32.59
CA ALA A 616 -52.05 -0.25 -33.16
C ALA A 616 -53.07 -0.96 -32.26
N SER A 617 -52.74 -2.16 -31.77
CA SER A 617 -53.60 -2.92 -30.84
C SER A 617 -53.85 -2.20 -29.51
N ARG A 618 -52.98 -1.24 -29.15
CA ARG A 618 -53.09 -0.42 -27.93
C ARG A 618 -53.68 0.97 -28.16
N GLY A 619 -54.13 1.29 -29.38
CA GLY A 619 -54.76 2.59 -29.68
C GLY A 619 -53.80 3.79 -29.73
N VAL A 620 -52.48 3.57 -29.68
CA VAL A 620 -51.47 4.66 -29.61
C VAL A 620 -51.29 5.38 -30.95
N LEU A 621 -51.64 4.74 -32.07
CA LEU A 621 -51.38 5.26 -33.43
C LEU A 621 -52.34 6.36 -33.92
N ALA A 622 -53.34 6.75 -33.13
CA ALA A 622 -54.39 7.70 -33.56
C ALA A 622 -53.85 9.06 -34.06
N ARG A 623 -52.65 9.47 -33.63
CA ARG A 623 -51.99 10.73 -34.02
C ARG A 623 -50.80 10.54 -34.99
N MET A 624 -50.58 9.34 -35.52
CA MET A 624 -49.45 9.00 -36.39
C MET A 624 -49.94 8.32 -37.69
N PRO A 625 -50.45 9.09 -38.67
CA PRO A 625 -51.16 8.55 -39.83
C PRO A 625 -50.28 7.62 -40.68
N ASP A 626 -48.99 7.93 -40.83
CA ASP A 626 -48.06 7.10 -41.61
C ASP A 626 -47.84 5.71 -40.97
N LEU A 627 -47.71 5.65 -39.64
CA LEU A 627 -47.57 4.38 -38.92
C LEU A 627 -48.89 3.61 -38.84
N ALA A 628 -50.02 4.32 -38.72
CA ALA A 628 -51.35 3.72 -38.77
C ALA A 628 -51.60 3.05 -40.14
N GLU A 629 -51.12 3.67 -41.23
CA GLU A 629 -51.21 3.11 -42.57
C GLU A 629 -50.36 1.83 -42.70
N PHE A 630 -49.12 1.84 -42.20
CA PHE A 630 -48.30 0.62 -42.16
C PHE A 630 -48.94 -0.49 -41.32
N ALA A 631 -49.52 -0.16 -40.16
CA ALA A 631 -50.22 -1.11 -39.33
C ALA A 631 -51.41 -1.76 -40.07
N ARG A 632 -52.21 -0.95 -40.78
CA ARG A 632 -53.36 -1.41 -41.55
C ARG A 632 -52.95 -2.34 -42.69
N GLN A 633 -51.90 -1.98 -43.43
CA GLN A 633 -51.36 -2.78 -44.52
C GLN A 633 -50.76 -4.10 -44.00
N ASP A 634 -49.96 -4.06 -42.93
CA ASP A 634 -49.39 -5.28 -42.32
C ASP A 634 -50.50 -6.18 -41.76
N GLN A 635 -51.53 -5.62 -41.11
CA GLN A 635 -52.65 -6.41 -40.60
C GLN A 635 -53.41 -7.12 -41.73
N ALA A 636 -53.68 -6.43 -42.84
CA ALA A 636 -54.31 -7.05 -44.02
C ALA A 636 -53.45 -8.20 -44.56
N LEU A 637 -52.12 -8.01 -44.61
CA LEU A 637 -51.19 -9.02 -45.10
C LEU A 637 -51.08 -10.22 -44.14
N GLN A 638 -51.06 -9.99 -42.84
CA GLN A 638 -51.06 -11.05 -41.82
C GLN A 638 -52.37 -11.86 -41.82
N HIS A 639 -53.53 -11.21 -42.04
CA HIS A 639 -54.79 -11.93 -42.25
C HIS A 639 -54.73 -12.82 -43.50
N TRP A 640 -54.11 -12.34 -44.58
CA TRP A 640 -53.88 -13.16 -45.76
C TRP A 640 -52.94 -14.34 -45.48
N PHE A 641 -51.82 -14.13 -44.76
CA PHE A 641 -50.93 -15.22 -44.35
C PHE A 641 -51.67 -16.29 -43.53
N ALA A 642 -52.49 -15.89 -42.56
CA ALA A 642 -53.28 -16.80 -41.75
C ALA A 642 -54.30 -17.59 -42.59
N ALA A 643 -54.97 -16.93 -43.54
CA ALA A 643 -55.93 -17.57 -44.45
C ALA A 643 -55.25 -18.58 -45.40
N VAL A 644 -54.02 -18.31 -45.83
CA VAL A 644 -53.25 -19.19 -46.73
C VAL A 644 -52.65 -20.39 -46.00
N GLY A 645 -52.21 -20.21 -44.74
CA GLY A 645 -51.48 -21.21 -43.96
C GLY A 645 -52.31 -22.26 -43.21
N THR A 646 -53.65 -22.16 -43.16
CA THR A 646 -54.50 -23.07 -42.36
C THR A 646 -55.16 -24.16 -43.23
N PRO A 647 -54.82 -25.45 -43.09
CA PRO A 647 -55.58 -26.55 -43.68
C PRO A 647 -56.71 -27.04 -42.73
N PRO A 648 -57.87 -27.50 -43.25
CA PRO A 648 -58.29 -27.54 -44.65
C PRO A 648 -58.88 -26.20 -45.11
N ARG A 649 -58.63 -25.83 -46.37
CA ARG A 649 -59.15 -24.58 -46.96
C ARG A 649 -60.68 -24.63 -47.10
N PRO A 650 -61.41 -23.55 -46.78
CA PRO A 650 -62.87 -23.55 -46.86
C PRO A 650 -63.45 -23.66 -48.28
N ASP A 651 -62.67 -23.36 -49.33
CA ASP A 651 -63.14 -23.40 -50.72
C ASP A 651 -61.97 -23.50 -51.72
N PRO A 652 -61.80 -24.61 -52.47
CA PRO A 652 -60.76 -24.75 -53.49
C PRO A 652 -61.01 -23.91 -54.77
N SER A 653 -62.16 -23.23 -54.89
CA SER A 653 -62.50 -22.42 -56.08
C SER A 653 -62.16 -20.93 -55.95
N ARG A 654 -61.67 -20.46 -54.79
CA ARG A 654 -61.29 -19.07 -54.55
C ARG A 654 -59.79 -18.94 -54.28
N ILE A 655 -59.06 -18.43 -55.26
CA ILE A 655 -57.65 -18.03 -55.09
C ILE A 655 -57.62 -16.85 -54.09
N PRO A 656 -56.93 -16.98 -52.93
CA PRO A 656 -56.82 -15.87 -51.99
C PRO A 656 -55.93 -14.78 -52.60
N VAL A 657 -56.54 -13.71 -53.07
CA VAL A 657 -55.82 -12.56 -53.64
C VAL A 657 -55.12 -11.80 -52.52
N PRO A 658 -53.80 -11.52 -52.62
CA PRO A 658 -53.12 -10.71 -51.62
C PRO A 658 -53.68 -9.29 -51.61
N PRO A 659 -53.83 -8.66 -50.43
CA PRO A 659 -54.32 -7.30 -50.33
C PRO A 659 -53.34 -6.32 -51.00
N PRO A 660 -53.82 -5.17 -51.51
CA PRO A 660 -52.94 -4.12 -51.98
C PRO A 660 -52.14 -3.57 -50.79
N VAL A 661 -50.82 -3.77 -50.80
CA VAL A 661 -49.89 -3.28 -49.77
C VAL A 661 -48.79 -2.45 -50.40
N GLY A 662 -48.33 -1.43 -49.71
CA GLY A 662 -47.23 -0.59 -50.17
C GLY A 662 -45.91 -1.37 -50.23
N GLY A 663 -45.02 -0.95 -51.13
CA GLY A 663 -43.70 -1.56 -51.31
C GLY A 663 -42.85 -1.69 -50.03
N PRO A 664 -42.88 -0.73 -49.08
CA PRO A 664 -42.16 -0.88 -47.82
C PRO A 664 -42.64 -2.07 -46.97
N VAL A 665 -43.96 -2.22 -46.78
CA VAL A 665 -44.55 -3.32 -45.99
C VAL A 665 -44.29 -4.66 -46.65
N LEU A 666 -44.48 -4.73 -47.97
CA LEU A 666 -44.23 -5.95 -48.73
C LEU A 666 -42.75 -6.35 -48.72
N SER A 667 -41.85 -5.37 -48.79
CA SER A 667 -40.41 -5.60 -48.68
C SER A 667 -40.01 -6.12 -47.31
N ALA A 668 -40.60 -5.58 -46.23
CA ALA A 668 -40.35 -5.98 -44.85
C ALA A 668 -40.81 -7.41 -44.56
N ARG A 669 -41.95 -7.80 -45.14
CA ARG A 669 -42.55 -9.14 -45.01
C ARG A 669 -42.19 -10.06 -46.18
N GLY A 670 -41.21 -9.71 -46.99
CA GLY A 670 -40.89 -10.42 -48.24
C GLY A 670 -40.61 -11.92 -48.04
N GLU A 671 -39.88 -12.27 -46.99
CA GLU A 671 -39.61 -13.66 -46.62
C GLU A 671 -40.91 -14.41 -46.27
N GLN A 672 -41.73 -13.86 -45.36
CA GLN A 672 -43.01 -14.44 -44.96
C GLN A 672 -43.98 -14.56 -46.15
N PHE A 673 -44.02 -13.55 -47.00
CA PHE A 673 -44.81 -13.53 -48.22
C PHE A 673 -44.39 -14.63 -49.18
N THR A 674 -43.08 -14.77 -49.42
CA THR A 674 -42.53 -15.81 -50.29
C THR A 674 -42.79 -17.20 -49.71
N ALA A 675 -42.65 -17.39 -48.40
CA ALA A 675 -42.96 -18.65 -47.73
C ALA A 675 -44.45 -19.01 -47.86
N ALA A 676 -45.36 -18.05 -47.64
CA ALA A 676 -46.79 -18.25 -47.82
C ALA A 676 -47.14 -18.60 -49.27
N LEU A 677 -46.53 -17.91 -50.24
CA LEU A 677 -46.68 -18.17 -51.67
C LEU A 677 -46.22 -19.59 -52.06
N LEU A 678 -45.10 -20.05 -51.51
CA LEU A 678 -44.58 -21.41 -51.74
C LEU A 678 -45.41 -22.50 -51.05
N GLY A 679 -46.22 -22.15 -50.05
CA GLY A 679 -47.19 -23.03 -49.43
C GLY A 679 -48.51 -23.20 -50.22
N LEU A 680 -48.72 -22.40 -51.27
CA LEU A 680 -49.89 -22.53 -52.15
C LEU A 680 -49.70 -23.64 -53.19
N PRO A 681 -50.80 -24.24 -53.71
CA PRO A 681 -50.78 -24.98 -54.96
C PRO A 681 -50.12 -24.13 -56.04
N PHE A 682 -49.23 -24.77 -56.81
CA PHE A 682 -48.40 -24.06 -57.78
C PHE A 682 -49.19 -23.21 -58.79
N PRO A 683 -50.36 -23.64 -59.33
CA PRO A 683 -51.19 -22.80 -60.19
C PRO A 683 -51.64 -21.49 -59.54
N ASP A 684 -52.06 -21.55 -58.27
CA ASP A 684 -52.54 -20.39 -57.52
C ASP A 684 -51.39 -19.41 -57.23
N ALA A 685 -50.24 -19.94 -56.81
CA ALA A 685 -49.03 -19.15 -56.60
C ALA A 685 -48.58 -18.46 -57.90
N ALA A 686 -48.59 -19.18 -59.02
CA ALA A 686 -48.21 -18.63 -60.31
C ALA A 686 -49.20 -17.57 -60.81
N ALA A 687 -50.51 -17.74 -60.55
CA ALA A 687 -51.52 -16.74 -60.87
C ALA A 687 -51.31 -15.45 -60.07
N ILE A 688 -50.96 -15.54 -58.78
CA ILE A 688 -50.64 -14.39 -57.94
C ILE A 688 -49.38 -13.67 -58.43
N VAL A 689 -48.33 -14.42 -58.79
CA VAL A 689 -47.11 -13.84 -59.39
C VAL A 689 -47.43 -13.17 -60.73
N ALA A 690 -48.27 -13.79 -61.56
CA ALA A 690 -48.64 -13.26 -62.88
C ALA A 690 -49.48 -11.99 -62.81
N ALA A 691 -50.30 -11.85 -61.77
CA ALA A 691 -51.07 -10.65 -61.49
C ALA A 691 -50.30 -9.60 -60.66
N GLY A 692 -49.06 -9.91 -60.25
CA GLY A 692 -48.25 -9.07 -59.40
C GLY A 692 -47.80 -7.79 -60.10
N ASP A 693 -47.76 -6.69 -59.36
CA ASP A 693 -47.16 -5.45 -59.83
C ASP A 693 -45.62 -5.51 -59.79
N GLU A 694 -44.97 -4.50 -60.36
CA GLU A 694 -43.50 -4.44 -60.43
C GLU A 694 -42.86 -4.46 -59.03
N VAL A 695 -43.55 -3.96 -58.00
CA VAL A 695 -43.06 -3.91 -56.62
C VAL A 695 -43.05 -5.30 -56.00
N LEU A 696 -44.13 -6.07 -56.14
CA LEU A 696 -44.19 -7.46 -55.72
C LEU A 696 -43.14 -8.30 -56.45
N LEU A 697 -43.02 -8.12 -57.77
CA LEU A 697 -42.07 -8.87 -58.59
C LEU A 697 -40.61 -8.55 -58.20
N ALA A 698 -40.31 -7.29 -57.84
CA ALA A 698 -38.99 -6.92 -57.34
C ALA A 698 -38.66 -7.56 -55.97
N VAL A 699 -39.64 -7.64 -55.05
CA VAL A 699 -39.47 -8.36 -53.78
C VAL A 699 -39.23 -9.85 -54.03
N LEU A 700 -40.04 -10.48 -54.88
CA LEU A 700 -39.87 -11.89 -55.23
C LEU A 700 -38.52 -12.18 -55.91
N ALA A 701 -38.01 -11.26 -56.73
CA ALA A 701 -36.69 -11.37 -57.35
C ALA A 701 -35.53 -11.34 -56.34
N ARG A 702 -35.77 -10.77 -55.15
CA ARG A 702 -34.82 -10.78 -54.03
C ARG A 702 -34.96 -12.05 -53.19
N GLU A 703 -36.19 -12.44 -52.86
CA GLU A 703 -36.49 -13.48 -51.86
C GLU A 703 -36.52 -14.92 -52.43
N LEU A 704 -37.11 -15.15 -53.61
CA LEU A 704 -37.20 -16.50 -54.21
C LEU A 704 -35.83 -17.18 -54.39
N PRO A 705 -34.75 -16.48 -54.77
CA PRO A 705 -33.42 -17.08 -54.83
C PRO A 705 -32.93 -17.71 -53.53
N LEU A 706 -33.34 -17.18 -52.38
CA LEU A 706 -32.94 -17.71 -51.07
C LEU A 706 -33.57 -19.09 -50.81
N ALA A 707 -34.75 -19.35 -51.38
CA ALA A 707 -35.46 -20.62 -51.23
C ALA A 707 -35.00 -21.72 -52.20
N TRP A 708 -34.22 -21.39 -53.25
CA TRP A 708 -33.79 -22.35 -54.28
C TRP A 708 -32.95 -23.52 -53.77
N HIS A 709 -32.26 -23.33 -52.65
CA HIS A 709 -31.41 -24.35 -52.05
C HIS A 709 -32.15 -25.26 -51.05
N ALA A 710 -33.45 -25.04 -50.83
CA ALA A 710 -34.27 -25.98 -50.07
C ALA A 710 -34.26 -27.36 -50.77
N GLN A 711 -33.92 -28.40 -50.00
CA GLN A 711 -33.81 -29.79 -50.48
C GLN A 711 -35.17 -30.47 -50.68
N ASP A 712 -36.26 -29.75 -50.42
CA ASP A 712 -37.62 -30.24 -50.61
C ASP A 712 -38.27 -29.61 -51.86
N SER A 713 -39.54 -29.99 -52.05
CA SER A 713 -40.34 -29.56 -53.19
C SER A 713 -40.54 -28.02 -53.28
N ARG A 714 -40.21 -27.26 -52.22
CA ARG A 714 -40.29 -25.79 -52.20
C ARG A 714 -39.19 -25.14 -53.04
N GLY A 715 -37.98 -25.72 -53.08
CA GLY A 715 -36.89 -25.18 -53.90
C GLY A 715 -37.22 -25.21 -55.40
N GLU A 716 -37.86 -26.28 -55.84
CA GLU A 716 -38.34 -26.47 -57.22
C GLU A 716 -39.49 -25.52 -57.54
N ALA A 717 -40.43 -25.35 -56.60
CA ALA A 717 -41.52 -24.38 -56.73
C ALA A 717 -40.99 -22.95 -56.80
N ALA A 718 -39.98 -22.59 -56.00
CA ALA A 718 -39.36 -21.28 -56.01
C ALA A 718 -38.64 -20.98 -57.33
N ALA A 719 -37.96 -21.96 -57.92
CA ALA A 719 -37.34 -21.81 -59.24
C ALA A 719 -38.38 -21.66 -60.36
N ALA A 720 -39.45 -22.44 -60.31
CA ALA A 720 -40.54 -22.36 -61.27
C ALA A 720 -41.32 -21.03 -61.16
N LEU A 721 -41.60 -20.54 -59.94
CA LEU A 721 -42.21 -19.22 -59.71
C LEU A 721 -41.27 -18.08 -60.12
N ALA A 722 -39.96 -18.22 -59.90
CA ALA A 722 -38.98 -17.24 -60.38
C ALA A 722 -39.04 -17.11 -61.91
N TYR A 723 -39.19 -18.23 -62.64
CA TYR A 723 -39.34 -18.22 -64.08
C TYR A 723 -40.62 -17.49 -64.52
N VAL A 724 -41.75 -17.75 -63.86
CA VAL A 724 -43.01 -17.03 -64.10
C VAL A 724 -42.82 -15.52 -63.84
N ALA A 725 -42.22 -15.14 -62.72
CA ALA A 725 -41.99 -13.75 -62.34
C ALA A 725 -41.11 -12.99 -63.35
N ILE A 726 -40.05 -13.62 -63.87
CA ILE A 726 -39.18 -13.05 -64.93
C ILE A 726 -40.01 -12.70 -66.18
N GLY A 727 -41.00 -13.51 -66.51
CA GLY A 727 -41.90 -13.26 -67.64
C GLY A 727 -42.68 -11.96 -67.52
N GLN A 728 -42.99 -11.55 -66.29
CA GLN A 728 -43.94 -10.49 -65.97
C GLN A 728 -43.28 -9.17 -65.55
N CYS A 729 -42.03 -9.20 -65.09
CA CYS A 729 -41.34 -8.00 -64.65
C CYS A 729 -40.64 -7.25 -65.80
N SER A 730 -40.38 -5.96 -65.56
CA SER A 730 -39.62 -5.12 -66.49
C SER A 730 -38.20 -5.64 -66.71
N ASP A 731 -37.54 -5.19 -67.79
CA ASP A 731 -36.16 -5.60 -68.08
C ASP A 731 -35.17 -5.26 -66.93
N ALA A 732 -35.47 -4.24 -66.12
CA ALA A 732 -34.64 -3.84 -64.99
C ALA A 732 -34.59 -4.90 -63.87
N VAL A 733 -35.70 -5.57 -63.60
CA VAL A 733 -35.81 -6.65 -62.60
C VAL A 733 -35.54 -8.01 -63.23
N ALA A 734 -36.03 -8.23 -64.46
CA ALA A 734 -35.93 -9.49 -65.17
C ALA A 734 -34.49 -9.91 -65.45
N VAL A 735 -33.63 -8.98 -65.91
CA VAL A 735 -32.26 -9.33 -66.34
C VAL A 735 -31.39 -9.84 -65.16
N PRO A 736 -31.32 -9.16 -64.00
CA PRO A 736 -30.61 -9.70 -62.83
C PRO A 736 -31.24 -10.99 -62.30
N PHE A 737 -32.57 -11.10 -62.30
CA PHE A 737 -33.27 -12.26 -61.77
C PHE A 737 -33.06 -13.50 -62.65
N GLU A 738 -33.15 -13.34 -63.97
CA GLU A 738 -32.85 -14.38 -64.96
C GLU A 738 -31.39 -14.84 -64.85
N LYS A 739 -30.44 -13.92 -64.65
CA LYS A 739 -29.03 -14.26 -64.44
C LYS A 739 -28.86 -15.17 -63.22
N LYS A 740 -29.49 -14.84 -62.08
CA LYS A 740 -29.45 -15.68 -60.87
C LYS A 740 -30.05 -17.07 -61.16
N LEU A 741 -31.22 -17.12 -61.82
CA LEU A 741 -31.91 -18.38 -62.10
C LEU A 741 -31.10 -19.27 -63.06
N ARG A 742 -30.43 -18.68 -64.06
CA ARG A 742 -29.52 -19.40 -64.96
C ARG A 742 -28.28 -19.92 -64.24
N THR A 743 -27.79 -19.24 -63.21
CA THR A 743 -26.68 -19.73 -62.39
C THR A 743 -27.12 -20.94 -61.57
N TRP A 744 -28.26 -20.85 -60.88
CA TRP A 744 -28.83 -21.97 -60.14
C TRP A 744 -29.12 -23.17 -61.05
N ALA A 745 -29.69 -22.95 -62.24
CA ALA A 745 -29.98 -24.01 -63.19
C ALA A 745 -28.72 -24.70 -63.74
N ARG A 746 -27.56 -24.02 -63.73
CA ARG A 746 -26.27 -24.62 -64.10
C ARG A 746 -25.74 -25.55 -63.03
N THR A 747 -25.86 -25.16 -61.77
CA THR A 747 -25.31 -25.88 -60.61
C THR A 747 -26.23 -26.95 -60.05
N THR A 748 -27.50 -26.97 -60.46
CA THR A 748 -28.51 -27.94 -60.00
C THR A 748 -28.54 -29.20 -60.86
N ASP A 749 -28.84 -30.35 -60.25
CA ASP A 749 -29.00 -31.63 -60.93
C ASP A 749 -30.22 -31.65 -61.90
N ALA A 750 -30.24 -32.65 -62.77
CA ALA A 750 -31.29 -32.78 -63.79
C ALA A 750 -32.66 -33.13 -63.20
N GLU A 751 -32.70 -33.78 -62.02
CA GLU A 751 -33.94 -34.22 -61.39
C GLU A 751 -34.76 -33.04 -60.90
N ARG A 752 -34.12 -32.11 -60.17
CA ARG A 752 -34.74 -30.88 -59.64
C ARG A 752 -35.15 -29.92 -60.76
N LEU A 753 -34.37 -29.83 -61.84
CA LEU A 753 -34.76 -29.09 -63.05
C LEU A 753 -36.00 -29.69 -63.71
N GLY A 754 -36.07 -31.02 -63.76
CA GLY A 754 -37.25 -31.74 -64.24
C GLY A 754 -38.46 -31.53 -63.35
N ALA A 755 -38.28 -31.49 -62.04
CA ALA A 755 -39.33 -31.24 -61.07
C ALA A 755 -39.92 -29.82 -61.16
N ALA A 756 -39.07 -28.80 -61.30
CA ALA A 756 -39.52 -27.43 -61.60
C ALA A 756 -40.30 -27.37 -62.92
N GLY A 757 -39.84 -28.08 -63.96
CA GLY A 757 -40.56 -28.20 -65.25
C GLY A 757 -41.92 -28.89 -65.13
N ARG A 758 -42.04 -29.93 -64.30
CA ARG A 758 -43.33 -30.59 -64.00
C ARG A 758 -44.33 -29.63 -63.36
N ARG A 759 -43.87 -28.72 -62.50
CA ARG A 759 -44.71 -27.66 -61.92
C ARG A 759 -45.15 -26.66 -62.98
N LEU A 760 -44.24 -26.16 -63.81
CA LEU A 760 -44.59 -25.26 -64.92
C LEU A 760 -45.59 -25.87 -65.90
N ARG A 761 -45.55 -27.19 -66.11
CA ARG A 761 -46.52 -27.91 -66.96
C ARG A 761 -47.96 -27.76 -66.48
N THR A 762 -48.20 -27.54 -65.18
CA THR A 762 -49.57 -27.29 -64.68
C THR A 762 -50.16 -25.97 -65.16
N LEU A 763 -49.34 -25.07 -65.73
CA LEU A 763 -49.77 -23.80 -66.34
C LEU A 763 -50.01 -23.93 -67.85
N GLY A 764 -49.56 -25.02 -68.47
CA GLY A 764 -49.64 -25.26 -69.91
C GLY A 764 -48.41 -26.01 -70.44
N ALA A 765 -48.59 -26.79 -71.50
CA ALA A 765 -47.49 -27.53 -72.13
C ALA A 765 -46.41 -26.58 -72.72
N GLU A 766 -46.84 -25.47 -73.32
CA GLU A 766 -45.96 -24.46 -73.92
C GLU A 766 -44.98 -23.86 -72.90
N VAL A 767 -45.44 -23.56 -71.67
CA VAL A 767 -44.58 -22.99 -70.61
C VAL A 767 -43.50 -23.98 -70.14
N ALA A 768 -43.82 -25.27 -70.13
CA ALA A 768 -42.85 -26.32 -69.81
C ALA A 768 -41.82 -26.51 -70.94
N GLU A 769 -42.24 -26.38 -72.20
CA GLU A 769 -41.33 -26.43 -73.36
C GLU A 769 -40.36 -25.25 -73.36
N ASP A 770 -40.85 -24.03 -73.07
CA ASP A 770 -40.03 -22.83 -72.93
C ASP A 770 -39.02 -22.95 -71.78
N TRP A 771 -39.41 -23.56 -70.66
CA TRP A 771 -38.49 -23.91 -69.56
C TRP A 771 -37.42 -24.91 -69.98
N HIS A 772 -37.80 -25.94 -70.73
CA HIS A 772 -36.86 -26.92 -71.27
C HIS A 772 -35.89 -26.28 -72.28
N GLU A 773 -36.33 -25.30 -73.07
CA GLU A 773 -35.41 -24.52 -73.90
C GLU A 773 -34.49 -23.62 -73.06
N PHE A 774 -35.04 -22.91 -72.09
CA PHE A 774 -34.31 -22.03 -71.16
C PHE A 774 -33.17 -22.78 -70.45
N THR A 775 -33.43 -24.00 -69.99
CA THR A 775 -32.45 -24.87 -69.31
C THR A 775 -31.51 -25.62 -70.28
N ARG A 776 -31.95 -25.98 -71.49
CA ARG A 776 -31.11 -26.62 -72.54
C ARG A 776 -30.03 -25.72 -73.09
N ARG A 777 -30.24 -24.40 -73.14
CA ARG A 777 -29.20 -23.40 -73.51
C ARG A 777 -28.08 -23.27 -72.44
N ARG A 778 -27.77 -24.35 -71.73
CA ARG A 778 -26.78 -24.52 -70.64
C ARG A 778 -25.32 -24.23 -71.08
N ALA A 779 -25.05 -24.13 -72.39
CA ALA A 779 -23.72 -24.31 -72.96
C ALA A 779 -23.14 -23.17 -73.83
N VAL A 780 -23.82 -22.04 -74.07
CA VAL A 780 -23.27 -20.97 -74.93
C VAL A 780 -23.00 -19.68 -74.14
N LEU A 781 -21.71 -19.34 -74.02
CA LEU A 781 -21.18 -18.12 -73.41
C LEU A 781 -21.56 -16.88 -74.22
N SER A 782 -22.51 -16.10 -73.73
CA SER A 782 -22.34 -14.65 -73.74
C SER A 782 -22.94 -14.12 -72.44
N GLY A 783 -22.22 -13.28 -71.71
CA GLY A 783 -22.63 -12.73 -70.41
C GLY A 783 -23.86 -11.81 -70.45
N GLN A 784 -24.65 -11.84 -71.52
CA GLN A 784 -25.85 -11.05 -71.74
C GLN A 784 -27.05 -12.00 -71.84
N THR A 785 -28.09 -11.78 -71.03
CA THR A 785 -29.36 -12.50 -71.16
C THR A 785 -30.00 -12.19 -72.52
N GLU A 786 -30.82 -13.08 -73.09
CA GLU A 786 -31.52 -12.83 -74.37
C GLU A 786 -32.35 -11.53 -74.33
N ARG A 787 -32.94 -11.20 -73.18
CA ARG A 787 -33.57 -9.89 -72.96
C ARG A 787 -32.56 -8.74 -72.98
N ALA A 788 -31.39 -8.86 -72.34
CA ALA A 788 -30.35 -7.83 -72.42
C ALA A 788 -29.80 -7.66 -73.85
N LYS A 789 -29.67 -8.77 -74.59
CA LYS A 789 -29.28 -8.76 -76.01
C LYS A 789 -30.33 -8.07 -76.87
N ARG A 790 -31.62 -8.40 -76.71
CA ARG A 790 -32.73 -7.74 -77.41
C ARG A 790 -32.93 -6.28 -77.00
N ALA A 791 -32.72 -5.93 -75.73
CA ALA A 791 -32.79 -4.55 -75.24
C ALA A 791 -31.63 -3.70 -75.76
N ARG A 792 -30.44 -4.29 -75.87
CA ARG A 792 -29.26 -3.70 -76.51
C ARG A 792 -29.47 -3.55 -78.02
N GLU A 793 -29.92 -4.59 -78.72
CA GLU A 793 -30.29 -4.56 -80.14
C GLU A 793 -31.41 -3.53 -80.41
N LYS A 794 -32.40 -3.39 -79.52
CA LYS A 794 -33.40 -2.31 -79.60
C LYS A 794 -32.81 -0.92 -79.35
N ARG A 795 -31.83 -0.77 -78.46
CA ARG A 795 -31.13 0.52 -78.23
C ARG A 795 -30.23 0.88 -79.42
N GLU A 796 -29.53 -0.09 -79.99
CA GLU A 796 -28.68 0.05 -81.18
C GLU A 796 -29.52 0.29 -82.45
N GLN A 797 -30.68 -0.37 -82.62
CA GLN A 797 -31.61 -0.08 -83.74
C GLN A 797 -32.33 1.27 -83.62
N LYS A 798 -32.52 1.81 -82.41
CA LYS A 798 -33.12 3.14 -82.20
C LYS A 798 -32.17 4.29 -82.57
N THR A 799 -30.90 4.00 -82.86
CA THR A 799 -29.89 5.01 -83.26
C THR A 799 -29.78 5.20 -84.78
N GLU A 800 -30.36 4.33 -85.62
CA GLU A 800 -30.22 4.41 -87.09
C GLU A 800 -31.51 4.57 -87.91
N ASN A 801 -32.73 4.56 -87.34
CA ASN A 801 -33.94 5.04 -88.03
C ASN A 801 -35.14 5.23 -87.06
N PRO A 802 -36.06 6.21 -87.30
CA PRO A 802 -37.25 6.42 -86.47
C PRO A 802 -38.36 5.39 -86.79
N PRO A 803 -39.33 5.16 -85.88
CA PRO A 803 -39.98 3.87 -85.76
C PRO A 803 -41.17 3.68 -86.71
N LYS A 804 -41.29 2.50 -87.31
CA LYS A 804 -42.59 1.89 -87.67
C LYS A 804 -42.80 0.61 -86.85
N SER A 805 -44.02 0.51 -86.36
CA SER A 805 -44.57 -0.45 -85.42
C SER A 805 -44.31 -1.93 -85.73
N GLY A 806 -43.83 -2.67 -84.73
CA GLY A 806 -43.88 -4.13 -84.68
C GLY A 806 -44.38 -4.61 -83.33
N LYS A 807 -45.70 -4.71 -83.19
CA LYS A 807 -46.39 -5.44 -82.11
C LYS A 807 -46.08 -6.93 -82.27
N TRP A 808 -45.51 -7.57 -81.26
CA TRP A 808 -45.59 -9.02 -81.07
C TRP A 808 -45.82 -9.32 -79.59
N LEU A 809 -46.74 -10.25 -79.33
CA LEU A 809 -47.33 -10.70 -78.06
C LEU A 809 -48.46 -9.84 -77.47
N GLY A 810 -49.60 -9.86 -78.17
CA GLY A 810 -50.91 -9.76 -77.55
C GLY A 810 -51.70 -11.02 -77.90
N ARG A 811 -51.73 -12.02 -77.01
CA ARG A 811 -52.71 -13.12 -77.03
C ARG A 811 -52.66 -14.02 -75.79
N TRP A 812 -52.92 -13.47 -74.61
CA TRP A 812 -53.37 -14.26 -73.47
C TRP A 812 -54.42 -13.47 -72.70
N THR A 813 -55.68 -13.66 -73.09
CA THR A 813 -56.90 -13.51 -72.29
C THR A 813 -58.10 -13.78 -73.21
N ARG A 814 -58.63 -15.00 -73.13
CA ARG A 814 -60.04 -15.41 -73.31
C ARG A 814 -60.06 -16.93 -73.50
N GLY A 815 -60.59 -17.64 -72.50
CA GLY A 815 -60.73 -19.09 -72.62
C GLY A 815 -61.06 -19.90 -71.37
N ARG A 816 -61.58 -19.32 -70.28
CA ARG A 816 -62.68 -19.81 -69.43
C ARG A 816 -62.79 -18.99 -68.16
#